data_AF-A0A2S7VZV2-F1
#
_entry.id   AF-A0A2S7VZV2-F1
#
_cell.length_a   1.000
_cell.length_b   1.000
_cell.length_c   1.000
_cell.angle_alpha   90.00
_cell.angle_beta   90.00
_cell.angle_gamma   90.00
#
_symmetry.space_group_name_H-M   'P 1'
#
loop_
_entity.id
_entity.type
_entity.pdbx_description
1 polymer ?
#
loop_
_entity_poly.entity_id
_entity_poly.type
_entity_poly.pdbx_seq_one_letter_code
_entity_poly.pdbx_strand_id
1 'polypeptide(L)'
;MKLKLDLSNCYGINKLSKELDFNSGINSLYAPNGTLKTSLAKTFKDIETNKNTKDLIFPDRITIRNIKIDGADISADQVMVIDSYNESYSSQQLSTLLVNEELKQQYDTALKEVDGKRTALINGIAKKSGKRDVPSLFKEAFGIPQKELLGLLVTLSEQEKADYTQYGEYKYDTLFNPKVLQLITSEGFSKDLADYVDTYDKLIENSTVLSKTFNHQKADVVSKSLTENGFFNASHSVNISVDGSKQEVSSKKELNDLLQFERDKVLQNTDLKEKFIRIDSKLKNKETQVFRDFISEHQELLGEFSAVAEFKKKVLIGYLQSNQAAWDELVSTYKSNQELVATIVHQAQQQKTTWETVVDTFNKRFKVPFKLSVENQDEVILNNAAPAIKFEFDDGRGESEIVSQSSLVNALSQGEKRALYILNVLFEIEVKQNNIQPLLVVIDDIADSFDYKNKYAIVEYLRDIAKVTHFSLLLLTHNFDFHRIVSSRLGAKRQNRHMATKSSIEIVLKPEKYQKDVFNAWKQNLATNEAYLLASIPFARNLAEYCGHEDHYKRLTSLLHLKTDTKDIKVSDMQTMYREIFKDQSTLELPNSDSLVFDKIIEHSDALVVDPQESPELECKVILAMAIRLQAEHFMITRIADPAFVEGITSNQTRALYDKFIELHQAEQSTISLLDQVNLMTPENIHLNSFMYEPILDMSAHSLYQLYSDIKQLINSL
;
A
#
# COMPACT_ATOMS: atom_id res chain seq x y z
N MET A 1 -25.56 -3.84 14.20
CA MET A 1 -24.96 -2.50 14.18
C MET A 1 -26.02 -1.49 13.78
N LYS A 2 -26.18 -0.43 14.58
CA LYS A 2 -26.99 0.76 14.30
C LYS A 2 -26.09 1.98 14.20
N LEU A 3 -26.17 2.70 13.09
CA LEU A 3 -25.41 3.92 12.83
C LEU A 3 -26.32 5.13 12.97
N LYS A 4 -26.06 5.96 13.97
CA LYS A 4 -26.77 7.21 14.17
C LYS A 4 -25.95 8.37 13.60
N LEU A 5 -26.58 9.16 12.74
CA LEU A 5 -26.02 10.34 12.09
C LEU A 5 -26.79 11.57 12.59
N ASP A 6 -26.10 12.49 13.25
CA ASP A 6 -26.60 13.83 13.58
C ASP A 6 -25.54 14.85 13.11
N LEU A 7 -25.75 15.40 11.90
CA LEU A 7 -24.79 16.26 11.21
C LEU A 7 -25.39 17.63 10.93
N SER A 8 -24.61 18.70 11.13
CA SER A 8 -24.95 20.06 10.70
C SER A 8 -23.70 20.78 10.19
N ASN A 9 -23.83 21.46 9.04
CA ASN A 9 -22.77 22.19 8.35
C ASN A 9 -21.50 21.36 8.04
N CYS A 10 -21.64 20.05 7.80
CA CYS A 10 -20.51 19.17 7.46
C CYS A 10 -20.31 19.14 5.93
N TYR A 11 -19.28 19.82 5.41
CA TYR A 11 -18.95 19.85 3.98
C TYR A 11 -20.14 20.15 3.05
N GLY A 12 -21.07 21.02 3.47
CA GLY A 12 -22.26 21.40 2.71
C GLY A 12 -23.54 20.61 3.02
N ILE A 13 -23.48 19.63 3.94
CA ILE A 13 -24.69 19.08 4.58
C ILE A 13 -25.24 20.13 5.54
N ASN A 14 -26.40 20.72 5.22
CA ASN A 14 -27.06 21.70 6.08
C ASN A 14 -27.49 21.07 7.42
N LYS A 15 -28.28 20.01 7.36
CA LYS A 15 -28.71 19.22 8.51
C LYS A 15 -29.07 17.80 8.07
N LEU A 16 -28.66 16.78 8.82
CA LEU A 16 -29.04 15.39 8.62
C LEU A 16 -29.19 14.71 9.98
N SER A 17 -30.37 14.15 10.27
CA SER A 17 -30.61 13.33 11.46
C SER A 17 -31.27 12.01 11.04
N LYS A 18 -30.55 10.90 11.19
CA LYS A 18 -31.05 9.56 10.82
C LYS A 18 -30.32 8.44 11.56
N GLU A 19 -31.07 7.40 11.94
CA GLU A 19 -30.51 6.10 12.34
C GLU A 19 -30.64 5.11 11.16
N LEU A 20 -29.53 4.47 10.80
CA LEU A 20 -29.43 3.42 9.78
C LEU A 20 -29.13 2.09 10.47
N ASP A 21 -29.89 1.05 10.12
CA ASP A 21 -29.74 -0.28 10.71
C ASP A 21 -29.03 -1.23 9.72
N PHE A 22 -27.95 -1.87 10.17
CA PHE A 22 -27.15 -2.82 9.38
C PHE A 22 -27.54 -4.28 9.64
N ASN A 23 -28.81 -4.59 9.90
CA ASN A 23 -29.35 -5.96 10.03
C ASN A 23 -29.11 -6.89 8.81
N SER A 24 -28.67 -6.37 7.67
CA SER A 24 -28.21 -7.16 6.52
C SER A 24 -26.73 -6.94 6.19
N GLY A 25 -25.98 -6.27 7.06
CA GLY A 25 -24.59 -5.85 6.83
C GLY A 25 -24.42 -4.74 5.79
N ILE A 26 -25.48 -4.30 5.10
CA ILE A 26 -25.41 -3.37 3.98
C ILE A 26 -26.52 -2.33 4.08
N ASN A 27 -26.17 -1.06 3.81
CA ASN A 27 -27.08 0.04 3.50
C ASN A 27 -26.69 0.66 2.17
N SER A 28 -27.64 0.79 1.24
CA SER A 28 -27.44 1.44 -0.05
C SER A 28 -28.20 2.76 -0.06
N LEU A 29 -27.48 3.87 -0.31
CA LEU A 29 -28.01 5.21 -0.34
C LEU A 29 -27.81 5.81 -1.74
N TYR A 30 -28.92 5.92 -2.47
CA TYR A 30 -28.97 6.73 -3.68
C TYR A 30 -29.12 8.21 -3.30
N ALA A 31 -28.30 9.07 -3.88
CA ALA A 31 -28.40 10.50 -3.69
C ALA A 31 -27.98 11.23 -4.98
N PRO A 32 -28.81 12.15 -5.51
CA PRO A 32 -28.45 12.96 -6.69
C PRO A 32 -27.17 13.79 -6.49
N ASN A 33 -26.59 14.27 -7.58
CA ASN A 33 -25.43 15.15 -7.52
C ASN A 33 -25.76 16.47 -6.79
N GLY A 34 -24.81 16.96 -5.98
CA GLY A 34 -25.03 18.14 -5.13
C GLY A 34 -25.79 17.90 -3.82
N THR A 35 -26.14 16.64 -3.50
CA THR A 35 -26.90 16.28 -2.28
C THR A 35 -25.99 16.11 -1.05
N LEU A 36 -25.45 14.91 -0.81
CA LEU A 36 -24.61 14.63 0.37
C LEU A 36 -23.45 13.65 0.19
N LYS A 37 -23.33 12.91 -0.92
CA LYS A 37 -22.45 11.71 -1.02
C LYS A 37 -21.01 11.98 -0.59
N THR A 38 -20.32 12.82 -1.36
CA THR A 38 -18.93 13.22 -1.07
C THR A 38 -18.80 14.01 0.24
N SER A 39 -19.81 14.78 0.62
CA SER A 39 -19.81 15.50 1.90
C SER A 39 -19.85 14.54 3.09
N LEU A 40 -20.66 13.49 3.00
CA LEU A 40 -20.78 12.44 4.01
C LEU A 40 -19.52 11.58 4.04
N ALA A 41 -19.01 11.18 2.89
CA ALA A 41 -17.75 10.44 2.77
C ALA A 41 -16.59 11.22 3.40
N LYS A 42 -16.43 12.51 3.09
CA LYS A 42 -15.43 13.40 3.73
C LYS A 42 -15.62 13.52 5.24
N THR A 43 -16.86 13.58 5.71
CA THR A 43 -17.17 13.61 7.15
C THR A 43 -16.67 12.34 7.85
N PHE A 44 -16.85 11.16 7.23
CA PHE A 44 -16.27 9.91 7.72
C PHE A 44 -14.75 9.85 7.54
N LYS A 45 -14.20 10.42 6.47
CA LYS A 45 -12.75 10.48 6.21
C LYS A 45 -12.02 11.28 7.29
N ASP A 46 -12.65 12.33 7.79
CA ASP A 46 -12.12 13.09 8.92
C ASP A 46 -12.11 12.26 10.21
N ILE A 47 -13.05 11.34 10.41
CA ILE A 47 -13.05 10.44 11.56
C ILE A 47 -11.90 9.44 11.40
N GLU A 48 -11.80 8.79 10.25
CA GLU A 48 -10.73 7.84 9.90
C GLU A 48 -9.34 8.48 10.09
N THR A 49 -9.18 9.76 9.75
CA THR A 49 -7.90 10.48 9.83
C THR A 49 -7.74 11.37 11.08
N ASN A 50 -8.65 11.27 12.06
CA ASN A 50 -8.67 12.08 13.29
C ASN A 50 -8.60 13.61 13.06
N LYS A 51 -9.27 14.10 12.01
CA LYS A 51 -9.43 15.52 11.68
C LYS A 51 -10.76 16.08 12.15
N ASN A 52 -10.82 17.40 12.30
CA ASN A 52 -12.05 18.13 12.57
C ASN A 52 -12.80 18.41 11.26
N THR A 53 -14.08 18.08 11.25
CA THR A 53 -14.99 18.41 10.14
C THR A 53 -15.40 19.87 10.21
N LYS A 54 -15.56 20.49 9.03
CA LYS A 54 -15.93 21.90 8.88
C LYS A 54 -16.74 22.16 7.61
N ASP A 55 -17.43 23.29 7.58
CA ASP A 55 -17.90 23.90 6.34
C ASP A 55 -16.72 24.60 5.64
N LEU A 56 -16.46 24.26 4.37
CA LEU A 56 -15.35 24.82 3.60
C LEU A 56 -15.65 26.20 3.02
N ILE A 57 -16.93 26.49 2.77
CA ILE A 57 -17.36 27.73 2.11
C ILE A 57 -17.74 28.77 3.16
N PHE A 58 -18.37 28.34 4.26
CA PHE A 58 -18.82 29.20 5.35
C PHE A 58 -18.17 28.77 6.67
N PRO A 59 -16.86 29.02 6.86
CA PRO A 59 -16.10 28.52 8.01
C PRO A 59 -16.61 29.01 9.36
N ASP A 60 -17.34 30.13 9.39
CA ASP A 60 -17.93 30.68 10.63
C ASP A 60 -19.17 29.90 11.11
N ARG A 61 -19.73 29.00 10.29
CA ARG A 61 -20.86 28.16 10.69
C ARG A 61 -20.43 27.11 11.69
N ILE A 62 -21.17 27.01 12.79
CA ILE A 62 -20.96 25.96 13.79
C ILE A 62 -21.23 24.59 13.14
N THR A 63 -20.18 23.76 13.10
CA THR A 63 -20.26 22.40 12.58
C THR A 63 -20.58 21.43 13.71
N ILE A 64 -21.56 20.56 13.49
CA ILE A 64 -21.92 19.49 14.41
C ILE A 64 -21.66 18.16 13.70
N ARG A 65 -20.69 17.39 14.20
CA ARG A 65 -20.43 16.01 13.77
C ARG A 65 -20.67 15.07 14.95
N ASN A 66 -21.87 14.51 15.04
CA ASN A 66 -22.22 13.51 16.03
C ASN A 66 -22.60 12.21 15.30
N ILE A 67 -21.66 11.27 15.26
CA ILE A 67 -21.82 9.97 14.61
C ILE A 67 -21.59 8.89 15.65
N LYS A 68 -22.55 7.97 15.80
CA LYS A 68 -22.50 6.91 16.81
C LYS A 68 -22.78 5.54 16.22
N ILE A 69 -22.06 4.54 16.72
CA ILE A 69 -22.29 3.12 16.45
C ILE A 69 -22.84 2.49 17.74
N ASP A 70 -24.05 1.93 17.67
CA ASP A 70 -24.72 1.26 18.78
C ASP A 70 -24.75 2.10 20.09
N GLY A 71 -24.79 3.43 19.94
CA GLY A 71 -24.85 4.41 21.04
C GLY A 71 -23.49 4.98 21.49
N ALA A 72 -22.37 4.39 21.07
CA ALA A 72 -21.02 4.88 21.35
C ALA A 72 -20.49 5.75 20.20
N ASP A 73 -19.61 6.71 20.50
CA ASP A 73 -18.94 7.52 19.48
C ASP A 73 -18.04 6.62 18.62
N ILE A 74 -18.09 6.83 17.31
CA ILE A 74 -17.27 6.07 16.35
C ILE A 74 -15.79 6.45 16.46
N SER A 75 -14.90 5.46 16.50
CA SER A 75 -13.45 5.66 16.49
C SER A 75 -12.84 5.49 15.10
N ALA A 76 -11.62 6.01 14.92
CA ALA A 76 -10.91 6.00 13.63
C ALA A 76 -10.63 4.59 13.09
N ASP A 77 -10.43 3.61 13.96
CA ASP A 77 -10.17 2.21 13.62
C ASP A 77 -11.44 1.43 13.21
N GLN A 78 -12.63 1.98 13.50
CA GLN A 78 -13.93 1.38 13.18
C GLN A 78 -14.52 1.87 11.85
N VAL A 79 -13.82 2.74 11.11
CA VAL A 79 -14.28 3.24 9.81
C VAL A 79 -13.19 3.13 8.76
N MET A 80 -13.59 2.76 7.55
CA MET A 80 -12.76 2.84 6.35
C MET A 80 -13.55 3.57 5.27
N VAL A 81 -12.96 4.62 4.68
CA VAL A 81 -13.61 5.38 3.60
C VAL A 81 -12.91 5.14 2.28
N ILE A 82 -13.67 4.61 1.32
CA ILE A 82 -13.29 4.42 -0.06
C ILE A 82 -13.83 5.60 -0.86
N ASP A 83 -12.93 6.48 -1.30
CA ASP A 83 -13.25 7.65 -2.12
C ASP A 83 -13.66 7.23 -3.55
N SER A 84 -14.32 8.13 -4.28
CA SER A 84 -14.74 7.86 -5.67
C SER A 84 -13.56 7.66 -6.62
N TYR A 85 -12.47 8.38 -6.39
CA TYR A 85 -11.18 8.17 -7.04
C TYR A 85 -10.08 8.93 -6.30
N ASN A 86 -8.92 8.32 -6.14
CA ASN A 86 -7.72 8.98 -5.64
C ASN A 86 -6.47 8.48 -6.40
N GLU A 87 -5.94 9.33 -7.30
CA GLU A 87 -4.79 8.99 -8.15
C GLU A 87 -3.50 8.74 -7.35
N SER A 88 -3.34 9.39 -6.19
CA SER A 88 -2.15 9.25 -5.33
C SER A 88 -2.29 8.14 -4.29
N TYR A 89 -3.41 7.42 -4.27
CA TYR A 89 -3.65 6.38 -3.29
C TYR A 89 -2.89 5.10 -3.64
N SER A 90 -2.06 4.69 -2.68
CA SER A 90 -1.28 3.45 -2.71
C SER A 90 -1.38 2.81 -1.33
N SER A 91 -1.62 1.49 -1.29
CA SER A 91 -1.69 0.77 -0.02
C SER A 91 -0.30 0.69 0.61
N GLN A 92 -0.12 1.35 1.75
CA GLN A 92 1.14 1.30 2.50
C GLN A 92 1.37 -0.07 3.18
N GLN A 93 0.36 -0.94 3.18
CA GLN A 93 0.37 -2.25 3.83
C GLN A 93 0.59 -3.42 2.85
N LEU A 94 1.04 -3.13 1.62
CA LEU A 94 1.37 -4.13 0.61
C LEU A 94 2.39 -5.17 1.09
N SER A 95 3.40 -4.74 1.86
CA SER A 95 4.39 -5.65 2.46
C SER A 95 3.76 -6.64 3.43
N THR A 96 2.72 -6.24 4.17
CA THR A 96 2.02 -7.11 5.12
C THR A 96 1.29 -8.27 4.44
N LEU A 97 0.76 -8.08 3.22
CA LEU A 97 0.08 -9.14 2.47
C LEU A 97 1.02 -10.15 1.80
N LEU A 98 2.30 -9.79 1.71
CA LEU A 98 3.34 -10.60 1.07
C LEU A 98 4.19 -11.35 2.09
N VAL A 99 4.19 -10.98 3.37
CA VAL A 99 4.99 -11.64 4.41
C VAL A 99 4.32 -12.92 4.90
N ASN A 100 5.05 -14.03 4.90
CA ASN A 100 4.69 -15.22 5.66
C ASN A 100 5.44 -15.21 6.99
N GLU A 101 4.71 -14.98 8.09
CA GLU A 101 5.29 -14.92 9.44
C GLU A 101 5.98 -16.23 9.86
N GLU A 102 5.48 -17.39 9.44
CA GLU A 102 6.04 -18.70 9.79
C GLU A 102 7.40 -18.93 9.10
N LEU A 103 7.46 -18.75 7.77
CA LEU A 103 8.71 -18.90 7.01
C LEU A 103 9.76 -17.88 7.45
N LYS A 104 9.33 -16.66 7.75
CA LYS A 104 10.19 -15.61 8.29
C LYS A 104 10.75 -16.00 9.66
N GLN A 105 9.92 -16.51 10.57
CA GLN A 105 10.38 -16.94 11.89
C GLN A 105 11.41 -18.07 11.78
N GLN A 106 11.21 -19.01 10.85
CA GLN A 106 12.18 -20.07 10.57
C GLN A 106 13.50 -19.50 10.02
N TYR A 107 13.43 -18.57 9.06
CA TYR A 107 14.59 -17.90 8.47
C TYR A 107 15.39 -17.09 9.51
N ASP A 108 14.71 -16.27 10.32
CA ASP A 108 15.33 -15.47 11.39
C ASP A 108 15.99 -16.35 12.45
N THR A 109 15.40 -17.51 12.75
CA THR A 109 15.95 -18.48 13.70
C THR A 109 17.22 -19.13 13.14
N ALA A 110 17.21 -19.54 11.87
CA ALA A 110 18.37 -20.09 11.17
C ALA A 110 19.56 -19.11 11.17
N LEU A 111 19.32 -17.83 10.88
CA LEU A 111 20.38 -16.81 10.90
C LEU A 111 20.93 -16.56 12.31
N LYS A 112 20.06 -16.48 13.33
CA LYS A 112 20.49 -16.30 14.73
C LYS A 112 21.34 -17.46 15.23
N GLU A 113 21.03 -18.69 14.83
CA GLU A 113 21.79 -19.86 15.21
C GLU A 113 23.23 -19.80 14.67
N VAL A 114 23.39 -19.52 13.37
CA VAL A 114 24.71 -19.33 12.73
C VAL A 114 25.49 -18.20 13.40
N ASP A 115 24.83 -17.06 13.68
CA ASP A 115 25.48 -15.91 14.30
C ASP A 115 25.96 -16.20 15.73
N GLY A 116 25.16 -16.96 16.49
CA GLY A 116 25.51 -17.44 17.83
C GLY A 116 26.75 -18.34 17.81
N LYS A 117 26.81 -19.33 16.91
CA LYS A 117 27.98 -20.20 16.76
C LYS A 117 29.21 -19.46 16.26
N ARG A 118 29.04 -18.52 15.33
CA ARG A 118 30.13 -17.66 14.82
C ARG A 118 30.75 -16.86 15.96
N THR A 119 29.91 -16.27 16.80
CA THR A 119 30.34 -15.48 17.96
C THR A 119 31.08 -16.36 18.98
N ALA A 120 30.61 -17.58 19.21
CA ALA A 120 31.29 -18.54 20.09
C ALA A 120 32.71 -18.88 19.60
N LEU A 121 32.88 -19.18 18.31
CA LEU A 121 34.19 -19.47 17.71
C LEU A 121 35.12 -18.24 17.77
N ILE A 122 34.63 -17.06 17.38
CA ILE A 122 35.41 -15.81 17.43
C ILE A 122 35.88 -15.53 18.86
N ASN A 123 35.02 -15.73 19.86
CA ASN A 123 35.40 -15.56 21.27
C ASN A 123 36.45 -16.58 21.72
N GLY A 124 36.39 -17.83 21.24
CA GLY A 124 37.41 -18.85 21.48
C GLY A 124 38.78 -18.46 20.91
N ILE A 125 38.80 -18.02 19.65
CA ILE A 125 40.03 -17.54 18.99
C ILE A 125 40.56 -16.27 19.66
N ALA A 126 39.68 -15.34 20.07
CA ALA A 126 40.08 -14.11 20.74
C ALA A 126 40.81 -14.36 22.07
N LYS A 127 40.36 -15.37 22.83
CA LYS A 127 41.01 -15.78 24.09
C LYS A 127 42.44 -16.30 23.87
N LYS A 128 42.66 -17.11 22.83
CA LYS A 128 43.98 -17.67 22.51
C LYS A 128 44.91 -16.64 21.84
N SER A 129 44.42 -15.96 20.81
CA SER A 129 45.20 -14.97 20.03
C SER A 129 45.53 -13.70 20.82
N GLY A 130 44.73 -13.34 21.83
CA GLY A 130 44.83 -12.07 22.55
C GLY A 130 44.25 -10.86 21.77
N LYS A 131 43.61 -11.09 20.62
CA LYS A 131 42.99 -10.06 19.77
C LYS A 131 41.48 -10.17 19.78
N ARG A 132 40.78 -9.03 19.95
CA ARG A 132 39.31 -8.98 19.91
C ARG A 132 38.76 -9.06 18.49
N ASP A 133 39.41 -8.39 17.54
CA ASP A 133 38.96 -8.34 16.14
C ASP A 133 39.56 -9.48 15.33
N VAL A 134 39.07 -10.70 15.58
CA VAL A 134 39.47 -11.91 14.86
C VAL A 134 39.13 -11.83 13.35
N PRO A 135 37.95 -11.34 12.92
CA PRO A 135 37.60 -11.26 11.49
C PRO A 135 38.62 -10.47 10.66
N SER A 136 39.16 -9.36 11.19
CA SER A 136 40.20 -8.58 10.49
C SER A 136 41.51 -9.36 10.31
N LEU A 137 41.86 -10.27 11.22
CA LEU A 137 43.05 -11.13 11.08
C LEU A 137 42.91 -12.07 9.88
N PHE A 138 41.74 -12.68 9.72
CA PHE A 138 41.44 -13.56 8.59
C PHE A 138 41.43 -12.79 7.27
N LYS A 139 40.85 -11.58 7.25
CA LYS A 139 40.91 -10.69 6.09
C LYS A 139 42.35 -10.37 5.68
N GLU A 140 43.21 -10.03 6.64
CA GLU A 140 44.61 -9.69 6.37
C GLU A 140 45.42 -10.90 5.86
N ALA A 141 45.23 -12.08 6.46
CA ALA A 141 46.02 -13.27 6.13
C ALA A 141 45.56 -13.99 4.84
N PHE A 142 44.24 -13.96 4.55
CA PHE A 142 43.65 -14.69 3.41
C PHE A 142 43.18 -13.77 2.28
N GLY A 143 43.20 -12.45 2.46
CA GLY A 143 42.85 -11.48 1.42
C GLY A 143 41.36 -11.41 1.08
N ILE A 144 40.48 -11.92 1.95
CA ILE A 144 39.04 -12.01 1.69
C ILE A 144 38.24 -10.89 2.38
N PRO A 145 37.11 -10.43 1.79
CA PRO A 145 36.16 -9.57 2.49
C PRO A 145 35.57 -10.23 3.73
N GLN A 146 35.24 -9.44 4.76
CA GLN A 146 34.68 -9.97 6.02
C GLN A 146 33.36 -10.74 5.82
N LYS A 147 32.56 -10.37 4.81
CA LYS A 147 31.32 -11.07 4.41
C LYS A 147 31.54 -12.52 3.96
N GLU A 148 32.75 -12.86 3.52
CA GLU A 148 33.12 -14.19 3.01
C GLU A 148 33.79 -15.08 4.08
N LEU A 149 33.88 -14.59 5.32
CA LEU A 149 34.54 -15.32 6.41
C LEU A 149 33.94 -16.72 6.64
N LEU A 150 32.62 -16.85 6.67
CA LEU A 150 31.95 -18.15 6.88
C LEU A 150 32.29 -19.13 5.74
N GLY A 151 32.29 -18.65 4.49
CA GLY A 151 32.69 -19.46 3.34
C GLY A 151 34.13 -19.94 3.44
N LEU A 152 35.06 -19.05 3.85
CA LEU A 152 36.45 -19.44 4.10
C LEU A 152 36.56 -20.49 5.22
N LEU A 153 35.83 -20.34 6.32
CA LEU A 153 35.89 -21.30 7.43
C LEU A 153 35.41 -22.70 7.01
N VAL A 154 34.43 -22.79 6.10
CA VAL A 154 34.01 -24.06 5.50
C VAL A 154 35.11 -24.62 4.61
N THR A 155 35.62 -23.85 3.66
CA THR A 155 36.70 -24.29 2.75
C THR A 155 37.92 -24.77 3.54
N LEU A 156 38.25 -24.07 4.62
CA LEU A 156 39.34 -24.43 5.51
C LEU A 156 39.05 -25.73 6.29
N SER A 157 37.80 -26.08 6.58
CA SER A 157 37.48 -27.33 7.29
C SER A 157 37.55 -28.57 6.40
N GLU A 158 37.42 -28.40 5.08
CA GLU A 158 37.41 -29.48 4.09
C GLU A 158 38.80 -29.78 3.52
N GLN A 159 39.74 -28.85 3.67
CA GLN A 159 41.12 -29.03 3.23
C GLN A 159 41.87 -29.93 4.21
N GLU A 160 42.60 -30.91 3.67
CA GLU A 160 43.57 -31.69 4.43
C GLU A 160 44.74 -30.78 4.83
N LYS A 161 45.04 -30.71 6.13
CA LYS A 161 46.01 -29.78 6.69
C LYS A 161 46.92 -30.46 7.68
N ALA A 162 48.15 -29.98 7.75
CA ALA A 162 49.05 -30.34 8.84
C ALA A 162 48.50 -29.85 10.18
N ASP A 163 48.90 -30.54 11.26
CA ASP A 163 48.58 -30.13 12.61
C ASP A 163 49.42 -28.91 13.01
N TYR A 164 48.73 -27.80 13.25
CA TYR A 164 49.29 -26.52 13.66
C TYR A 164 48.82 -26.12 15.07
N THR A 165 48.23 -27.04 15.83
CA THR A 165 47.67 -26.79 17.17
C THR A 165 48.71 -26.18 18.13
N GLN A 166 50.00 -26.51 17.95
CA GLN A 166 51.10 -25.92 18.70
C GLN A 166 51.13 -24.38 18.64
N TYR A 167 50.70 -23.77 17.54
CA TYR A 167 50.67 -22.31 17.43
C TYR A 167 49.57 -21.67 18.28
N GLY A 168 48.60 -22.45 18.76
CA GLY A 168 47.55 -22.01 19.67
C GLY A 168 48.04 -21.57 21.04
N GLU A 169 49.28 -21.89 21.40
CA GLU A 169 49.90 -21.49 22.67
C GLU A 169 50.51 -20.08 22.63
N TYR A 170 50.67 -19.52 21.43
CA TYR A 170 51.29 -18.20 21.24
C TYR A 170 50.23 -17.12 20.99
N LYS A 171 50.46 -15.93 21.55
CA LYS A 171 49.62 -14.76 21.26
C LYS A 171 50.00 -14.16 19.92
N TYR A 172 49.00 -13.69 19.17
CA TYR A 172 49.19 -13.14 17.83
C TYR A 172 50.12 -11.90 17.85
N ASP A 173 49.99 -11.03 18.85
CA ASP A 173 50.85 -9.85 18.98
C ASP A 173 52.29 -10.17 19.37
N THR A 174 52.54 -11.34 19.99
CA THR A 174 53.90 -11.79 20.30
C THR A 174 54.61 -12.24 19.03
N LEU A 175 53.89 -12.91 18.13
CA LEU A 175 54.43 -13.40 16.85
C LEU A 175 54.51 -12.31 15.79
N PHE A 176 53.49 -11.44 15.68
CA PHE A 176 53.31 -10.53 14.56
C PHE A 176 53.26 -9.06 14.98
N ASN A 177 54.13 -8.65 15.90
CA ASN A 177 54.26 -7.24 16.26
C ASN A 177 54.72 -6.40 15.05
N PRO A 178 54.05 -5.27 14.72
CA PRO A 178 54.40 -4.46 13.55
C PRO A 178 55.85 -3.99 13.50
N LYS A 179 56.46 -3.62 14.64
CA LYS A 179 57.86 -3.20 14.70
C LYS A 179 58.80 -4.38 14.43
N VAL A 180 58.46 -5.56 14.93
CA VAL A 180 59.22 -6.79 14.68
C VAL A 180 59.12 -7.19 13.21
N LEU A 181 57.93 -7.12 12.62
CA LEU A 181 57.72 -7.43 11.20
C LEU A 181 58.51 -6.50 10.27
N GLN A 182 58.58 -5.20 10.60
CA GLN A 182 59.44 -4.26 9.87
C GLN A 182 60.92 -4.67 9.91
N LEU A 183 61.40 -5.20 11.04
CA LEU A 183 62.77 -5.67 11.17
C LEU A 183 63.01 -6.96 10.37
N ILE A 184 62.09 -7.91 10.44
CA ILE A 184 62.18 -9.20 9.73
C ILE A 184 62.15 -9.03 8.22
N THR A 185 61.41 -8.03 7.72
CA THR A 185 61.33 -7.71 6.28
C THR A 185 62.58 -6.97 5.76
N SER A 186 63.50 -6.55 6.65
CA SER A 186 64.74 -5.88 6.22
C SER A 186 65.78 -6.89 5.70
N GLU A 187 66.43 -6.58 4.57
CA GLU A 187 67.39 -7.48 3.91
C GLU A 187 68.50 -7.96 4.86
N GLY A 188 68.73 -9.28 4.87
CA GLY A 188 69.74 -9.97 5.68
C GLY A 188 69.32 -10.26 7.13
N PHE A 189 68.24 -9.64 7.65
CA PHE A 189 67.88 -9.77 9.08
C PHE A 189 67.50 -11.20 9.48
N SER A 190 66.76 -11.95 8.67
CA SER A 190 66.33 -13.31 9.02
C SER A 190 67.51 -14.29 9.15
N LYS A 191 68.53 -14.17 8.29
CA LYS A 191 69.74 -15.00 8.36
C LYS A 191 70.61 -14.60 9.55
N ASP A 192 70.82 -13.30 9.74
CA ASP A 192 71.60 -12.76 10.84
C ASP A 192 70.91 -12.98 12.21
N LEU A 193 69.58 -13.13 12.25
CA LEU A 193 68.81 -13.41 13.46
C LEU A 193 69.09 -14.82 14.00
N ALA A 194 69.23 -15.82 13.13
CA ALA A 194 69.58 -17.17 13.54
C ALA A 194 70.99 -17.21 14.18
N ASP A 195 71.97 -16.58 13.51
CA ASP A 195 73.33 -16.43 14.03
C ASP A 195 73.33 -15.65 15.36
N TYR A 196 72.50 -14.61 15.48
CA TYR A 196 72.35 -13.83 16.70
C TYR A 196 71.78 -14.66 17.86
N VAL A 197 70.73 -15.45 17.63
CA VAL A 197 70.08 -16.27 18.67
C VAL A 197 71.04 -17.34 19.19
N ASP A 198 71.74 -18.05 18.29
CA ASP A 198 72.77 -19.03 18.67
C ASP A 198 73.91 -18.37 19.47
N THR A 199 74.38 -17.20 19.03
CA THR A 199 75.40 -16.43 19.74
C THR A 199 74.91 -15.93 21.10
N TYR A 200 73.63 -15.53 21.20
CA TYR A 200 73.01 -15.10 22.44
C TYR A 200 72.88 -16.24 23.45
N ASP A 201 72.40 -17.42 23.03
CA ASP A 201 72.32 -18.58 23.94
C ASP A 201 73.72 -19.01 24.40
N LYS A 202 74.72 -19.05 23.51
CA LYS A 202 76.12 -19.29 23.89
C LYS A 202 76.66 -18.25 24.87
N LEU A 203 76.32 -16.98 24.69
CA LEU A 203 76.70 -15.89 25.61
C LEU A 203 76.11 -16.12 27.00
N ILE A 204 74.85 -16.56 27.07
CA ILE A 204 74.19 -16.86 28.34
C ILE A 204 74.76 -18.14 28.98
N GLU A 205 75.01 -19.19 28.22
CA GLU A 205 75.53 -20.47 28.75
C GLU A 205 76.98 -20.38 29.25
N ASN A 206 77.83 -19.62 28.56
CA ASN A 206 79.25 -19.49 28.92
C ASN A 206 79.54 -18.31 29.87
N SER A 207 78.52 -17.51 30.21
CA SER A 207 78.68 -16.42 31.14
C SER A 207 78.42 -16.86 32.57
N THR A 208 79.26 -16.37 33.47
CA THR A 208 79.15 -16.66 34.91
C THR A 208 78.42 -15.53 35.65
N VAL A 209 78.01 -14.50 34.90
CA VAL A 209 77.35 -13.27 35.38
C VAL A 209 76.02 -13.02 34.66
N LEU A 210 75.98 -13.20 33.33
CA LEU A 210 74.80 -12.97 32.51
C LEU A 210 73.87 -14.20 32.55
N SER A 211 72.57 -13.95 32.53
CA SER A 211 71.54 -15.00 32.42
C SER A 211 70.44 -14.55 31.47
N LYS A 212 69.53 -15.46 31.09
CA LYS A 212 68.35 -15.08 30.28
C LYS A 212 67.53 -13.97 30.97
N THR A 213 67.48 -13.98 32.31
CA THR A 213 66.79 -12.96 33.10
C THR A 213 67.60 -11.66 33.22
N PHE A 214 68.92 -11.75 33.43
CA PHE A 214 69.85 -10.63 33.53
C PHE A 214 70.86 -10.67 32.37
N ASN A 215 70.40 -10.30 31.18
CA ASN A 215 71.22 -10.37 29.97
C ASN A 215 72.08 -9.12 29.76
N HIS A 216 72.88 -9.12 28.70
CA HIS A 216 73.85 -8.07 28.39
C HIS A 216 73.21 -6.68 28.24
N GLN A 217 72.00 -6.57 27.70
CA GLN A 217 71.30 -5.27 27.59
C GLN A 217 70.81 -4.77 28.96
N LYS A 218 70.25 -5.65 29.81
CA LYS A 218 69.83 -5.27 31.17
C LYS A 218 71.03 -4.89 32.03
N ALA A 219 72.15 -5.58 31.85
CA ALA A 219 73.41 -5.24 32.50
C ALA A 219 73.92 -3.85 32.10
N ASP A 220 73.83 -3.48 30.81
CA ASP A 220 74.15 -2.12 30.35
C ASP A 220 73.24 -1.07 30.99
N VAL A 221 71.93 -1.36 31.11
CA VAL A 221 70.96 -0.45 31.76
C VAL A 221 71.32 -0.25 33.23
N VAL A 222 71.65 -1.32 33.96
CA VAL A 222 72.08 -1.23 35.36
C VAL A 222 73.38 -0.44 35.48
N SER A 223 74.41 -0.73 34.66
CA SER A 223 75.68 0.01 34.66
C SER A 223 75.48 1.51 34.40
N LYS A 224 74.66 1.83 33.40
CA LYS A 224 74.30 3.22 33.06
C LYS A 224 73.55 3.89 34.21
N SER A 225 72.54 3.24 34.78
CA SER A 225 71.74 3.79 35.88
C SER A 225 72.58 4.06 37.13
N LEU A 226 73.44 3.12 37.54
CA LEU A 226 74.33 3.32 38.69
C LEU A 226 75.29 4.49 38.46
N THR A 227 75.79 4.63 37.23
CA THR A 227 76.67 5.75 36.84
C THR A 227 75.94 7.09 36.86
N GLU A 228 74.80 7.20 36.18
CA GLU A 228 74.07 8.47 36.00
C GLU A 228 73.48 9.00 37.31
N ASN A 229 73.13 8.11 38.23
CA ASN A 229 72.64 8.48 39.57
C ASN A 229 73.77 8.72 40.58
N GLY A 230 75.05 8.76 40.14
CA GLY A 230 76.19 9.10 40.99
C GLY A 230 76.55 8.05 42.05
N PHE A 231 76.08 6.81 41.94
CA PHE A 231 76.26 5.75 42.94
C PHE A 231 77.75 5.51 43.27
N PHE A 232 78.59 5.36 42.26
CA PHE A 232 80.04 5.17 42.43
C PHE A 232 80.75 6.47 42.85
N ASN A 233 80.24 7.64 42.46
CA ASN A 233 80.81 8.94 42.87
C ASN A 233 80.62 9.22 44.36
N ALA A 234 79.60 8.61 44.97
CA ALA A 234 79.35 8.63 46.41
C ALA A 234 80.14 7.55 47.18
N SER A 235 81.11 6.90 46.53
CA SER A 235 81.95 5.83 47.11
C SER A 235 81.18 4.58 47.55
N HIS A 236 80.03 4.29 46.94
CA HIS A 236 79.32 3.02 47.12
C HIS A 236 79.84 1.96 46.13
N SER A 237 79.84 0.69 46.55
CA SER A 237 80.20 -0.48 45.72
C SER A 237 79.04 -1.46 45.58
N VAL A 238 79.07 -2.29 44.53
CA VAL A 238 78.13 -3.39 44.32
C VAL A 238 78.87 -4.73 44.30
N ASN A 239 78.24 -5.77 44.83
CA ASN A 239 78.76 -7.13 44.76
C ASN A 239 78.09 -7.88 43.61
N ILE A 240 78.89 -8.35 42.65
CA ILE A 240 78.42 -9.18 41.52
C ILE A 240 78.85 -10.62 41.77
N SER A 241 77.93 -11.55 41.51
CA SER A 241 78.26 -12.97 41.59
C SER A 241 79.02 -13.38 40.32
N VAL A 242 80.25 -13.84 40.47
CA VAL A 242 81.10 -14.40 39.41
C VAL A 242 81.54 -15.78 39.88
N ASP A 243 81.17 -16.83 39.15
CA ASP A 243 81.48 -18.23 39.51
C ASP A 243 81.00 -18.62 40.93
N GLY A 244 79.86 -18.08 41.35
CA GLY A 244 79.29 -18.29 42.70
C GLY A 244 80.01 -17.54 43.83
N SER A 245 81.07 -16.78 43.52
CA SER A 245 81.80 -15.93 44.46
C SER A 245 81.37 -14.46 44.33
N LYS A 246 81.43 -13.69 45.43
CA LYS A 246 81.11 -12.26 45.40
C LYS A 246 82.35 -11.47 44.99
N GLN A 247 82.28 -10.81 43.84
CA GLN A 247 83.27 -9.84 43.38
C GLN A 247 82.77 -8.43 43.63
N GLU A 248 83.53 -7.65 44.40
CA GLU A 248 83.23 -6.25 44.67
C GLU A 248 83.62 -5.38 43.47
N VAL A 249 82.70 -4.50 43.06
CA VAL A 249 82.89 -3.55 41.96
C VAL A 249 82.63 -2.15 42.50
N SER A 250 83.67 -1.33 42.49
CA SER A 250 83.70 0.00 43.13
C SER A 250 83.66 1.15 42.14
N SER A 251 83.79 0.87 40.84
CA SER A 251 83.81 1.89 39.79
C SER A 251 83.06 1.47 38.52
N LYS A 252 82.63 2.47 37.74
CA LYS A 252 82.05 2.27 36.39
C LYS A 252 82.98 1.44 35.50
N LYS A 253 84.28 1.69 35.58
CA LYS A 253 85.29 1.03 34.75
C LYS A 253 85.34 -0.46 35.09
N GLU A 254 85.44 -0.81 36.38
CA GLU A 254 85.43 -2.20 36.82
C GLU A 254 84.15 -2.95 36.41
N LEU A 255 82.98 -2.30 36.52
CA LEU A 255 81.70 -2.90 36.10
C LEU A 255 81.68 -3.17 34.59
N ASN A 256 82.11 -2.20 33.80
CA ASN A 256 82.12 -2.33 32.34
C ASN A 256 83.17 -3.34 31.87
N ASP A 257 84.35 -3.36 32.48
CA ASP A 257 85.41 -4.31 32.16
C ASP A 257 84.94 -5.75 32.45
N LEU A 258 84.23 -5.97 33.56
CA LEU A 258 83.62 -7.28 33.88
C LEU A 258 82.56 -7.70 32.85
N LEU A 259 81.62 -6.82 32.53
CA LEU A 259 80.57 -7.12 31.54
C LEU A 259 81.14 -7.31 30.12
N GLN A 260 82.20 -6.57 29.78
CA GLN A 260 82.89 -6.69 28.51
C GLN A 260 83.68 -8.00 28.43
N PHE A 261 84.34 -8.41 29.52
CA PHE A 261 85.01 -9.70 29.61
C PHE A 261 84.04 -10.87 29.36
N GLU A 262 82.85 -10.84 29.97
CA GLU A 262 81.81 -11.86 29.74
C GLU A 262 81.33 -11.90 28.28
N ARG A 263 81.24 -10.75 27.61
CA ARG A 263 80.90 -10.67 26.18
C ARG A 263 82.00 -11.23 25.29
N ASP A 264 83.25 -10.89 25.59
CA ASP A 264 84.40 -11.29 24.78
C ASP A 264 84.75 -12.78 24.94
N LYS A 265 84.22 -13.49 25.97
CA LYS A 265 84.28 -14.96 26.04
C LYS A 265 83.65 -15.64 24.83
N VAL A 266 82.59 -15.06 24.25
CA VAL A 266 81.83 -15.64 23.13
C VAL A 266 82.04 -14.86 21.83
N LEU A 267 82.23 -13.54 21.90
CA LEU A 267 82.38 -12.66 20.74
C LEU A 267 83.86 -12.45 20.34
N GLN A 268 84.63 -13.53 20.20
CA GLN A 268 86.05 -13.47 19.84
C GLN A 268 86.29 -13.20 18.33
N ASN A 269 85.32 -13.57 17.48
CA ASN A 269 85.39 -13.34 16.04
C ASN A 269 84.77 -11.98 15.67
N THR A 270 85.53 -11.16 14.95
CA THR A 270 85.11 -9.82 14.49
C THR A 270 83.81 -9.86 13.67
N ASP A 271 83.62 -10.85 12.79
CA ASP A 271 82.40 -10.98 11.96
C ASP A 271 81.16 -11.31 12.80
N LEU A 272 81.29 -12.25 13.76
CA LEU A 272 80.22 -12.59 14.70
C LEU A 272 79.88 -11.41 15.62
N LYS A 273 80.89 -10.66 16.07
CA LYS A 273 80.70 -9.47 16.90
C LYS A 273 79.96 -8.36 16.16
N GLU A 274 80.30 -8.11 14.90
CA GLU A 274 79.61 -7.12 14.07
C GLU A 274 78.15 -7.52 13.77
N LYS A 275 77.90 -8.79 13.40
CA LYS A 275 76.54 -9.31 13.20
C LYS A 275 75.71 -9.24 14.47
N PHE A 276 76.28 -9.65 15.59
CA PHE A 276 75.60 -9.62 16.89
C PHE A 276 75.20 -8.20 17.27
N ILE A 277 76.12 -7.23 17.19
CA ILE A 277 75.83 -5.82 17.51
C ILE A 277 74.79 -5.23 16.55
N ARG A 278 74.87 -5.55 15.25
CA ARG A 278 73.92 -5.08 14.23
C ARG A 278 72.49 -5.50 14.56
N ILE A 279 72.27 -6.75 14.92
CA ILE A 279 70.94 -7.25 15.30
C ILE A 279 70.55 -6.78 16.70
N ASP A 280 71.45 -6.83 17.67
CA ASP A 280 71.20 -6.40 19.05
C ASP A 280 70.75 -4.93 19.13
N SER A 281 71.35 -4.06 18.32
CA SER A 281 71.00 -2.63 18.26
C SER A 281 69.56 -2.38 17.81
N LYS A 282 68.99 -3.28 17.01
CA LYS A 282 67.59 -3.24 16.54
C LYS A 282 66.61 -3.81 17.58
N LEU A 283 67.10 -4.59 18.55
CA LEU A 283 66.32 -5.27 19.59
C LEU A 283 66.37 -4.54 20.95
N LYS A 284 66.40 -3.20 20.97
CA LYS A 284 66.49 -2.38 22.20
C LYS A 284 65.13 -1.85 22.70
N ASN A 285 64.09 -1.88 21.88
CA ASN A 285 62.75 -1.41 22.27
C ASN A 285 62.07 -2.49 23.14
N LYS A 286 61.24 -2.11 24.11
CA LYS A 286 60.46 -3.04 24.94
C LYS A 286 59.75 -4.12 24.13
N GLU A 287 59.13 -3.76 23.00
CA GLU A 287 58.42 -4.72 22.13
C GLU A 287 59.39 -5.67 21.40
N THR A 288 60.55 -5.18 20.96
CA THR A 288 61.54 -6.00 20.26
C THR A 288 62.40 -6.83 21.22
N GLN A 289 62.52 -6.42 22.48
CA GLN A 289 63.11 -7.22 23.56
C GLN A 289 62.21 -8.40 23.94
N VAL A 290 60.89 -8.19 24.02
CA VAL A 290 59.93 -9.29 24.24
C VAL A 290 60.04 -10.32 23.12
N PHE A 291 60.16 -9.87 21.87
CA PHE A 291 60.38 -10.77 20.74
C PHE A 291 61.72 -11.50 20.81
N ARG A 292 62.81 -10.82 21.20
CA ARG A 292 64.12 -11.47 21.41
C ARG A 292 64.01 -12.61 22.42
N ASP A 293 63.47 -12.30 23.60
CA ASP A 293 63.39 -13.28 24.68
C ASP A 293 62.50 -14.47 24.25
N PHE A 294 61.41 -14.19 23.52
CA PHE A 294 60.53 -15.21 22.95
C PHE A 294 61.22 -16.10 21.90
N ILE A 295 61.92 -15.51 20.91
CA ILE A 295 62.53 -16.29 19.82
C ILE A 295 63.76 -17.08 20.27
N SER A 296 64.46 -16.63 21.32
CA SER A 296 65.52 -17.40 21.96
C SER A 296 65.00 -18.64 22.69
N GLU A 297 63.75 -18.63 23.15
CA GLU A 297 63.11 -19.80 23.76
C GLU A 297 62.44 -20.71 22.73
N HIS A 298 62.12 -20.17 21.53
CA HIS A 298 61.41 -20.86 20.46
C HIS A 298 62.16 -20.79 19.13
N GLN A 299 63.40 -21.30 19.12
CA GLN A 299 64.28 -21.26 17.94
C GLN A 299 63.68 -22.00 16.73
N GLU A 300 62.83 -23.00 16.96
CA GLU A 300 62.09 -23.73 15.94
C GLU A 300 61.21 -22.83 15.06
N LEU A 301 60.80 -21.66 15.56
CA LEU A 301 59.97 -20.70 14.83
C LEU A 301 60.78 -19.81 13.88
N LEU A 302 62.11 -19.78 13.99
CA LEU A 302 62.97 -18.92 13.16
C LEU A 302 62.77 -19.17 11.66
N GLY A 303 62.59 -20.43 11.27
CA GLY A 303 62.36 -20.82 9.87
C GLY A 303 61.04 -20.27 9.31
N GLU A 304 60.00 -20.16 10.13
CA GLU A 304 58.67 -19.70 9.72
C GLU A 304 58.64 -18.20 9.40
N PHE A 305 59.50 -17.40 10.03
CA PHE A 305 59.61 -15.96 9.77
C PHE A 305 60.18 -15.61 8.40
N SER A 306 60.76 -16.59 7.68
CA SER A 306 61.17 -16.40 6.27
C SER A 306 59.96 -16.21 5.34
N ALA A 307 58.79 -16.74 5.71
CA ALA A 307 57.55 -16.67 4.95
C ALA A 307 56.39 -16.19 5.82
N VAL A 308 56.48 -14.96 6.34
CA VAL A 308 55.52 -14.35 7.29
C VAL A 308 54.06 -14.49 6.85
N ALA A 309 53.76 -14.33 5.56
CA ALA A 309 52.40 -14.45 5.04
C ALA A 309 51.82 -15.86 5.24
N GLU A 310 52.61 -16.90 4.96
CA GLU A 310 52.21 -18.29 5.19
C GLU A 310 52.18 -18.61 6.69
N PHE A 311 53.11 -18.06 7.47
CA PHE A 311 53.12 -18.25 8.91
C PHE A 311 51.85 -17.67 9.57
N LYS A 312 51.38 -16.50 9.15
CA LYS A 312 50.10 -15.94 9.60
C LYS A 312 48.93 -16.89 9.33
N LYS A 313 48.87 -17.51 8.14
CA LYS A 313 47.82 -18.50 7.81
C LYS A 313 47.92 -19.74 8.70
N LYS A 314 49.13 -20.29 8.91
CA LYS A 314 49.36 -21.45 9.78
C LYS A 314 48.92 -21.17 11.22
N VAL A 315 49.25 -20.00 11.78
CA VAL A 315 48.84 -19.61 13.14
C VAL A 315 47.33 -19.48 13.25
N LEU A 316 46.66 -18.86 12.28
CA LEU A 316 45.20 -18.75 12.29
C LEU A 316 44.51 -20.12 12.15
N ILE A 317 45.07 -21.03 11.35
CA ILE A 317 44.62 -22.42 11.28
C ILE A 317 44.85 -23.13 12.63
N GLY A 318 46.00 -22.91 13.28
CA GLY A 318 46.29 -23.44 14.61
C GLY A 318 45.29 -22.95 15.68
N TYR A 319 44.83 -21.70 15.60
CA TYR A 319 43.75 -21.21 16.46
C TYR A 319 42.40 -21.88 16.18
N LEU A 320 42.10 -22.17 14.92
CA LEU A 320 40.89 -22.92 14.54
C LEU A 320 40.95 -24.36 15.07
N GLN A 321 42.07 -25.06 14.87
CA GLN A 321 42.31 -26.42 15.39
C GLN A 321 42.26 -26.47 16.91
N SER A 322 42.79 -25.44 17.59
CA SER A 322 42.67 -25.30 19.06
C SER A 322 41.24 -25.09 19.55
N ASN A 323 40.32 -24.73 18.66
CA ASN A 323 38.88 -24.57 18.92
C ASN A 323 38.04 -25.53 18.05
N GLN A 324 38.58 -26.72 17.74
CA GLN A 324 38.01 -27.66 16.75
C GLN A 324 36.52 -27.91 16.94
N ALA A 325 36.07 -28.22 18.17
CA ALA A 325 34.67 -28.49 18.45
C ALA A 325 33.73 -27.31 18.09
N ALA A 326 34.13 -26.08 18.42
CA ALA A 326 33.35 -24.88 18.08
C ALA A 326 33.41 -24.57 16.57
N TRP A 327 34.52 -24.94 15.91
CA TRP A 327 34.67 -24.78 14.48
C TRP A 327 33.81 -25.77 13.69
N ASP A 328 33.84 -27.06 14.06
CA ASP A 328 33.02 -28.12 13.47
C ASP A 328 31.52 -27.84 13.67
N GLU A 329 31.13 -27.38 14.87
CA GLU A 329 29.75 -27.01 15.17
C GLU A 329 29.28 -25.83 14.31
N LEU A 330 30.12 -24.79 14.12
CA LEU A 330 29.80 -23.69 13.21
C LEU A 330 29.67 -24.15 11.76
N VAL A 331 30.62 -24.96 11.26
CA VAL A 331 30.63 -25.44 9.87
C VAL A 331 29.41 -26.30 9.59
N SER A 332 29.10 -27.26 10.46
CA SER A 332 27.92 -28.12 10.32
C SER A 332 26.62 -27.32 10.37
N THR A 333 26.49 -26.40 11.35
CA THR A 333 25.33 -25.51 11.48
C THR A 333 25.17 -24.61 10.25
N TYR A 334 26.26 -24.06 9.71
CA TYR A 334 26.23 -23.20 8.54
C TYR A 334 25.81 -23.96 7.27
N LYS A 335 26.36 -25.17 7.04
CA LYS A 335 25.95 -26.02 5.91
C LYS A 335 24.48 -26.43 6.01
N SER A 336 24.04 -26.90 7.18
CA SER A 336 22.63 -27.27 7.40
C SER A 336 21.71 -26.07 7.22
N ASN A 337 22.10 -24.88 7.71
CA ASN A 337 21.31 -23.67 7.52
C ASN A 337 21.33 -23.15 6.08
N GLN A 338 22.38 -23.40 5.28
CA GLN A 338 22.35 -23.09 3.85
C GLN A 338 21.31 -23.94 3.11
N GLU A 339 21.23 -25.24 3.41
CA GLU A 339 20.20 -26.11 2.83
C GLU A 339 18.79 -25.74 3.32
N LEU A 340 18.65 -25.42 4.60
CA LEU A 340 17.38 -24.97 5.18
C LEU A 340 16.93 -23.65 4.56
N VAL A 341 17.81 -22.65 4.47
CA VAL A 341 17.51 -21.35 3.85
C VAL A 341 17.16 -21.53 2.37
N ALA A 342 17.89 -22.35 1.62
CA ALA A 342 17.54 -22.64 0.23
C ALA A 342 16.15 -23.29 0.11
N THR A 343 15.81 -24.17 1.05
CA THR A 343 14.48 -24.79 1.12
C THR A 343 13.40 -23.77 1.48
N ILE A 344 13.64 -22.89 2.45
CA ILE A 344 12.73 -21.81 2.85
C ILE A 344 12.50 -20.83 1.69
N VAL A 345 13.54 -20.45 0.96
CA VAL A 345 13.44 -19.57 -0.23
C VAL A 345 12.62 -20.26 -1.32
N HIS A 346 12.88 -21.53 -1.59
CA HIS A 346 12.11 -22.30 -2.58
C HIS A 346 10.63 -22.46 -2.15
N GLN A 347 10.36 -22.69 -0.86
CA GLN A 347 9.00 -22.73 -0.32
C GLN A 347 8.31 -21.37 -0.45
N ALA A 348 9.01 -20.27 -0.13
CA ALA A 348 8.51 -18.91 -0.29
C ALA A 348 8.14 -18.58 -1.75
N GLN A 349 8.93 -19.04 -2.72
CA GLN A 349 8.65 -18.87 -4.15
C GLN A 349 7.47 -19.71 -4.65
N GLN A 350 7.20 -20.86 -4.03
CA GLN A 350 6.06 -21.72 -4.41
C GLN A 350 4.76 -21.35 -3.69
N GLN A 351 4.85 -20.55 -2.62
CA GLN A 351 3.70 -20.27 -1.80
C GLN A 351 2.89 -19.11 -2.39
N LYS A 352 1.62 -19.41 -2.67
CA LYS A 352 0.68 -18.39 -3.11
C LYS A 352 0.38 -17.42 -1.99
N THR A 353 0.77 -16.16 -2.16
CA THR A 353 0.48 -15.11 -1.16
C THR A 353 -0.96 -14.61 -1.30
N THR A 354 -1.48 -13.97 -0.24
CA THR A 354 -2.77 -13.29 -0.27
C THR A 354 -2.79 -12.22 -1.37
N TRP A 355 -1.66 -11.54 -1.58
CA TRP A 355 -1.46 -10.57 -2.65
C TRP A 355 -1.69 -11.17 -4.05
N GLU A 356 -1.06 -12.32 -4.35
CA GLU A 356 -1.24 -13.00 -5.65
C GLU A 356 -2.69 -13.40 -5.88
N THR A 357 -3.39 -13.79 -4.81
CA THR A 357 -4.81 -14.13 -4.89
C THR A 357 -5.66 -12.91 -5.24
N VAL A 358 -5.38 -11.74 -4.65
CA VAL A 358 -6.07 -10.48 -4.98
C VAL A 358 -5.79 -10.07 -6.43
N VAL A 359 -4.52 -10.12 -6.86
CA VAL A 359 -4.11 -9.77 -8.24
C VAL A 359 -4.68 -10.73 -9.28
N ASP A 360 -4.62 -12.04 -9.03
CA ASP A 360 -5.22 -13.04 -9.92
C ASP A 360 -6.72 -12.83 -10.05
N THR A 361 -7.40 -12.55 -8.94
CA THR A 361 -8.84 -12.30 -8.95
C THR A 361 -9.14 -11.01 -9.72
N PHE A 362 -8.31 -9.99 -9.57
CA PHE A 362 -8.44 -8.72 -10.28
C PHE A 362 -8.27 -8.92 -11.79
N ASN A 363 -7.17 -9.56 -12.21
CA ASN A 363 -6.88 -9.86 -13.62
C ASN A 363 -7.95 -10.74 -14.27
N LYS A 364 -8.63 -11.60 -13.50
CA LYS A 364 -9.74 -12.44 -14.00
C LYS A 364 -11.03 -11.63 -14.18
N ARG A 365 -11.36 -10.75 -13.24
CA ARG A 365 -12.64 -10.02 -13.18
C ARG A 365 -12.62 -8.73 -13.99
N PHE A 366 -11.56 -7.92 -13.87
CA PHE A 366 -11.40 -6.67 -14.59
C PHE A 366 -10.84 -6.91 -16.00
N LYS A 367 -11.26 -6.07 -16.95
CA LYS A 367 -10.73 -6.05 -18.31
C LYS A 367 -10.02 -4.73 -18.53
N VAL A 368 -8.70 -4.75 -18.35
CA VAL A 368 -7.80 -3.59 -18.46
C VAL A 368 -6.54 -4.00 -19.25
N PRO A 369 -5.84 -3.06 -19.91
CA PRO A 369 -4.69 -3.34 -20.78
C PRO A 369 -3.38 -3.59 -20.00
N PHE A 370 -3.46 -3.97 -18.72
CA PHE A 370 -2.28 -4.22 -17.90
C PHE A 370 -2.48 -5.39 -16.93
N LYS A 371 -1.37 -6.04 -16.58
CA LYS A 371 -1.26 -7.03 -15.50
C LYS A 371 -0.20 -6.60 -14.50
N LEU A 372 -0.37 -7.04 -13.26
CA LEU A 372 0.58 -6.79 -12.18
C LEU A 372 1.33 -8.07 -11.80
N SER A 373 2.60 -7.92 -11.44
CA SER A 373 3.44 -8.98 -10.84
C SER A 373 4.43 -8.38 -9.84
N VAL A 374 4.95 -9.19 -8.90
CA VAL A 374 6.03 -8.79 -7.99
C VAL A 374 7.35 -9.35 -8.51
N GLU A 375 8.40 -8.53 -8.55
CA GLU A 375 9.73 -8.94 -9.00
C GLU A 375 10.57 -9.63 -7.91
N ASN A 376 10.45 -9.19 -6.66
CA ASN A 376 11.31 -9.60 -5.53
C ASN A 376 10.54 -10.32 -4.42
N GLN A 377 9.66 -11.25 -4.80
CA GLN A 377 8.72 -11.92 -3.88
C GLN A 377 9.41 -12.59 -2.69
N ASP A 378 10.50 -13.30 -2.91
CA ASP A 378 11.30 -13.97 -1.88
C ASP A 378 11.94 -12.98 -0.89
N GLU A 379 12.51 -11.88 -1.38
CA GLU A 379 13.07 -10.83 -0.51
C GLU A 379 12.00 -10.12 0.31
N VAL A 380 10.80 -9.93 -0.24
CA VAL A 380 9.67 -9.34 0.49
C VAL A 380 9.15 -10.30 1.57
N ILE A 381 9.01 -11.59 1.25
CA ILE A 381 8.56 -12.62 2.19
C ILE A 381 9.54 -12.76 3.37
N LEU A 382 10.85 -12.77 3.10
CA LEU A 382 11.87 -13.15 4.08
C LEU A 382 12.53 -11.97 4.79
N ASN A 383 12.77 -10.85 4.09
CA ASN A 383 13.59 -9.74 4.60
C ASN A 383 12.82 -8.43 4.82
N ASN A 384 11.48 -8.43 4.77
CA ASN A 384 10.66 -7.21 4.80
C ASN A 384 11.09 -6.15 3.75
N ALA A 385 11.65 -6.59 2.62
CA ALA A 385 11.97 -5.69 1.52
C ALA A 385 10.68 -5.03 1.01
N ALA A 386 10.77 -3.81 0.49
CA ALA A 386 9.64 -3.19 -0.17
C ALA A 386 9.31 -3.96 -1.47
N PRO A 387 8.04 -4.27 -1.75
CA PRO A 387 7.69 -5.00 -2.97
C PRO A 387 7.91 -4.13 -4.21
N ALA A 388 8.71 -4.65 -5.14
CA ALA A 388 8.89 -4.10 -6.47
C ALA A 388 7.78 -4.62 -7.38
N ILE A 389 6.80 -3.75 -7.66
CA ILE A 389 5.66 -4.08 -8.52
C ILE A 389 6.03 -3.80 -9.98
N LYS A 390 5.85 -4.80 -10.84
CA LYS A 390 5.95 -4.69 -12.29
C LYS A 390 4.57 -4.59 -12.91
N PHE A 391 4.46 -3.71 -13.91
CA PHE A 391 3.28 -3.58 -14.74
C PHE A 391 3.64 -4.07 -16.14
N GLU A 392 2.92 -5.09 -16.60
CA GLU A 392 3.00 -5.60 -17.97
C GLU A 392 1.82 -5.01 -18.74
N PHE A 393 2.08 -4.21 -19.76
CA PHE A 393 1.06 -3.55 -20.59
C PHE A 393 0.87 -4.31 -21.92
N ASP A 394 -0.38 -4.53 -22.29
CA ASP A 394 -0.79 -5.21 -23.52
C ASP A 394 -1.86 -4.37 -24.23
N ASP A 395 -1.56 -3.93 -25.46
CA ASP A 395 -2.46 -3.14 -26.30
C ASP A 395 -3.33 -3.98 -27.24
N GLY A 396 -3.25 -5.31 -27.12
CA GLY A 396 -4.00 -6.27 -27.94
C GLY A 396 -3.44 -6.48 -29.34
N ARG A 397 -2.28 -5.90 -29.68
CA ARG A 397 -1.63 -6.03 -31.01
C ARG A 397 -0.48 -7.03 -31.03
N GLY A 398 -0.11 -7.63 -29.89
CA GLY A 398 0.93 -8.64 -29.83
C GLY A 398 1.68 -8.64 -28.51
N GLU A 399 2.97 -8.31 -28.57
CA GLU A 399 3.89 -8.41 -27.44
C GLU A 399 3.52 -7.43 -26.31
N SER A 400 3.69 -7.90 -25.08
CA SER A 400 3.48 -7.08 -23.88
C SER A 400 4.80 -6.47 -23.42
N GLU A 401 4.74 -5.25 -22.89
CA GLU A 401 5.91 -4.49 -22.46
C GLU A 401 5.88 -4.18 -20.96
N ILE A 402 7.05 -4.23 -20.32
CA ILE A 402 7.17 -3.86 -18.90
C ILE A 402 7.31 -2.35 -18.80
N VAL A 403 6.36 -1.72 -18.11
CA VAL A 403 6.28 -0.26 -17.98
C VAL A 403 6.37 0.18 -16.52
N SER A 404 6.88 1.40 -16.30
CA SER A 404 6.84 2.03 -14.98
C SER A 404 5.42 2.47 -14.62
N GLN A 405 5.11 2.57 -13.32
CA GLN A 405 3.80 3.02 -12.86
C GLN A 405 3.43 4.42 -13.40
N SER A 406 4.38 5.35 -13.45
CA SER A 406 4.13 6.71 -13.94
C SER A 406 3.84 6.72 -15.45
N SER A 407 4.58 5.93 -16.23
CA SER A 407 4.32 5.74 -17.66
C SER A 407 2.96 5.10 -17.91
N LEU A 408 2.60 4.08 -17.11
CA LEU A 408 1.31 3.41 -17.19
C LEU A 408 0.18 4.39 -16.93
N VAL A 409 0.18 5.08 -15.78
CA VAL A 409 -0.87 6.04 -15.40
C VAL A 409 -1.06 7.11 -16.49
N ASN A 410 0.01 7.57 -17.15
CA ASN A 410 -0.12 8.53 -18.24
C ASN A 410 -0.79 7.98 -19.51
N ALA A 411 -0.70 6.67 -19.75
CA ALA A 411 -1.30 6.00 -20.91
C ALA A 411 -2.75 5.55 -20.68
N LEU A 412 -3.16 5.37 -19.42
CA LEU A 412 -4.49 4.87 -19.06
C LEU A 412 -5.60 5.91 -19.21
N SER A 413 -6.76 5.46 -19.69
CA SER A 413 -8.03 6.19 -19.61
C SER A 413 -8.49 6.36 -18.16
N GLN A 414 -9.45 7.25 -17.93
CA GLN A 414 -9.98 7.49 -16.58
C GLN A 414 -10.59 6.24 -15.93
N GLY A 415 -11.29 5.40 -16.70
CA GLY A 415 -11.85 4.15 -16.18
C GLY A 415 -10.77 3.14 -15.78
N GLU A 416 -9.68 3.06 -16.54
CA GLU A 416 -8.55 2.16 -16.24
C GLU A 416 -7.72 2.67 -15.05
N LYS A 417 -7.52 3.99 -14.93
CA LYS A 417 -6.93 4.61 -13.74
C LYS A 417 -7.73 4.29 -12.48
N ARG A 418 -9.06 4.35 -12.56
CA ARG A 418 -9.94 3.94 -11.45
C ARG A 418 -9.82 2.45 -11.16
N ALA A 419 -9.68 1.59 -12.16
CA ALA A 419 -9.47 0.15 -11.94
C ALA A 419 -8.17 -0.11 -11.15
N LEU A 420 -7.09 0.60 -11.49
CA LEU A 420 -5.82 0.55 -10.76
C LEU A 420 -5.98 1.04 -9.30
N TYR A 421 -6.73 2.12 -9.08
CA TYR A 421 -7.09 2.59 -7.73
C TYR A 421 -7.86 1.52 -6.94
N ILE A 422 -8.85 0.86 -7.56
CA ILE A 422 -9.63 -0.19 -6.91
C ILE A 422 -8.74 -1.35 -6.47
N LEU A 423 -7.73 -1.73 -7.26
CA LEU A 423 -6.80 -2.77 -6.83
C LEU A 423 -6.10 -2.43 -5.51
N ASN A 424 -5.65 -1.17 -5.35
CA ASN A 424 -5.06 -0.72 -4.09
C ASN A 424 -6.06 -0.79 -2.93
N VAL A 425 -7.32 -0.43 -3.18
CA VAL A 425 -8.39 -0.53 -2.19
C VAL A 425 -8.65 -1.98 -1.80
N LEU A 426 -8.67 -2.91 -2.77
CA LEU A 426 -8.84 -4.34 -2.52
C LEU A 426 -7.73 -4.90 -1.62
N PHE A 427 -6.48 -4.46 -1.79
CA PHE A 427 -5.40 -4.83 -0.87
C PHE A 427 -5.67 -4.34 0.56
N GLU A 428 -6.06 -3.08 0.74
CA GLU A 428 -6.34 -2.57 2.09
C GLU A 428 -7.51 -3.30 2.75
N ILE A 429 -8.56 -3.59 1.98
CA ILE A 429 -9.70 -4.39 2.43
C ILE A 429 -9.24 -5.77 2.89
N GLU A 430 -8.39 -6.45 2.12
CA GLU A 430 -7.90 -7.79 2.43
C GLU A 430 -7.08 -7.81 3.73
N VAL A 431 -6.27 -6.76 3.98
CA VAL A 431 -5.57 -6.61 5.28
C VAL A 431 -6.58 -6.47 6.42
N LYS A 432 -7.63 -5.66 6.23
CA LYS A 432 -8.67 -5.43 7.23
C LYS A 432 -9.55 -6.65 7.48
N GLN A 433 -9.78 -7.50 6.48
CA GLN A 433 -10.56 -8.74 6.65
C GLN A 433 -9.90 -9.71 7.62
N ASN A 434 -8.57 -9.74 7.68
CA ASN A 434 -7.82 -10.56 8.64
C ASN A 434 -7.92 -10.02 10.08
N ASN A 435 -8.43 -8.81 10.26
CA ASN A 435 -8.66 -8.20 11.57
C ASN A 435 -10.13 -8.36 11.98
N ILE A 436 -10.41 -9.15 13.02
CA ILE A 436 -11.78 -9.53 13.44
C ILE A 436 -12.59 -8.34 14.04
N GLN A 437 -12.05 -7.12 14.00
CA GLN A 437 -12.71 -5.93 14.54
C GLN A 437 -13.87 -5.47 13.66
N PRO A 438 -15.03 -5.09 14.23
CA PRO A 438 -16.14 -4.51 13.48
C PRO A 438 -15.72 -3.25 12.72
N LEU A 439 -16.00 -3.21 11.41
CA LEU A 439 -15.59 -2.12 10.53
C LEU A 439 -16.78 -1.61 9.68
N LEU A 440 -17.00 -0.30 9.71
CA LEU A 440 -17.89 0.40 8.79
C LEU A 440 -17.11 0.81 7.54
N VAL A 441 -17.44 0.21 6.40
CA VAL A 441 -16.86 0.56 5.10
C VAL A 441 -17.81 1.51 4.38
N VAL A 442 -17.40 2.77 4.25
CA VAL A 442 -18.15 3.82 3.53
C VAL A 442 -17.59 3.96 2.13
N ILE A 443 -18.44 3.80 1.11
CA ILE A 443 -18.01 3.75 -0.29
C ILE A 443 -18.68 4.89 -1.06
N ASP A 444 -17.89 5.87 -1.50
CA ASP A 444 -18.37 7.04 -2.25
C ASP A 444 -18.25 6.80 -3.74
N ASP A 445 -19.35 6.49 -4.42
CA ASP A 445 -19.46 6.54 -5.89
C ASP A 445 -18.38 5.78 -6.68
N ILE A 446 -17.98 4.62 -6.17
CA ILE A 446 -16.89 3.79 -6.72
C ILE A 446 -17.14 3.29 -8.15
N ALA A 447 -18.40 3.31 -8.62
CA ALA A 447 -18.78 2.83 -9.94
C ALA A 447 -18.87 3.94 -11.01
N ASP A 448 -18.61 5.20 -10.62
CA ASP A 448 -18.67 6.32 -11.54
C ASP A 448 -17.64 6.17 -12.66
N SER A 449 -18.04 6.47 -13.90
CA SER A 449 -17.25 6.34 -15.15
C SER A 449 -16.77 4.94 -15.57
N PHE A 450 -17.15 3.85 -14.88
CA PHE A 450 -16.84 2.49 -15.37
C PHE A 450 -17.76 2.08 -16.53
N ASP A 451 -17.20 1.34 -17.48
CA ASP A 451 -17.98 0.64 -18.49
C ASP A 451 -18.80 -0.49 -17.85
N TYR A 452 -19.81 -1.00 -18.57
CA TYR A 452 -20.68 -2.05 -18.03
C TYR A 452 -19.90 -3.30 -17.58
N LYS A 453 -18.84 -3.69 -18.30
CA LYS A 453 -18.03 -4.87 -17.97
C LYS A 453 -17.35 -4.72 -16.60
N ASN A 454 -16.67 -3.59 -16.37
CA ASN A 454 -15.99 -3.37 -15.09
C ASN A 454 -16.97 -3.01 -13.96
N LYS A 455 -18.14 -2.43 -14.24
CA LYS A 455 -19.21 -2.25 -13.23
C LYS A 455 -19.62 -3.58 -12.59
N TYR A 456 -19.77 -4.66 -13.37
CA TYR A 456 -20.10 -5.98 -12.82
C TYR A 456 -18.96 -6.57 -11.97
N ALA A 457 -17.69 -6.33 -12.36
CA ALA A 457 -16.54 -6.77 -11.56
C ALA A 457 -16.60 -6.17 -10.14
N ILE A 458 -16.88 -4.86 -10.04
CA ILE A 458 -17.03 -4.15 -8.76
C ILE A 458 -18.17 -4.73 -7.93
N VAL A 459 -19.33 -4.99 -8.54
CA VAL A 459 -20.49 -5.57 -7.83
C VAL A 459 -20.13 -6.93 -7.20
N GLU A 460 -19.41 -7.80 -7.90
CA GLU A 460 -18.98 -9.09 -7.34
C GLU A 460 -17.94 -8.91 -6.22
N TYR A 461 -17.03 -7.93 -6.32
CA TYR A 461 -16.13 -7.60 -5.21
C TYR A 461 -16.88 -7.10 -3.99
N LEU A 462 -17.79 -6.14 -4.15
CA LEU A 462 -18.62 -5.64 -3.06
C LEU A 462 -19.45 -6.75 -2.42
N ARG A 463 -19.89 -7.73 -3.22
CA ARG A 463 -20.59 -8.92 -2.73
C ARG A 463 -19.68 -9.82 -1.89
N ASP A 464 -18.41 -9.99 -2.28
CA ASP A 464 -17.45 -10.77 -1.47
C ASP A 464 -17.13 -10.05 -0.16
N ILE A 465 -16.93 -8.73 -0.21
CA ILE A 465 -16.72 -7.86 0.97
C ILE A 465 -17.94 -7.92 1.91
N ALA A 466 -19.15 -7.91 1.36
CA ALA A 466 -20.38 -7.98 2.15
C ALA A 466 -20.62 -9.33 2.84
N LYS A 467 -19.93 -10.41 2.44
CA LYS A 467 -20.00 -11.70 3.14
C LYS A 467 -19.16 -11.72 4.42
N VAL A 468 -18.24 -10.76 4.58
CA VAL A 468 -17.39 -10.64 5.75
C VAL A 468 -18.24 -10.19 6.94
N THR A 469 -18.37 -11.04 7.96
CA THR A 469 -19.38 -10.89 9.02
C THR A 469 -19.18 -9.66 9.91
N HIS A 470 -17.96 -9.18 10.04
CA HIS A 470 -17.61 -8.01 10.85
C HIS A 470 -17.58 -6.71 10.03
N PHE A 471 -17.89 -6.76 8.72
CA PHE A 471 -18.01 -5.57 7.88
C PHE A 471 -19.45 -5.11 7.77
N SER A 472 -19.63 -3.79 7.82
CA SER A 472 -20.88 -3.11 7.54
C SER A 472 -20.66 -2.12 6.40
N LEU A 473 -21.38 -2.26 5.28
CA LEU A 473 -21.15 -1.48 4.07
C LEU A 473 -22.19 -0.37 3.93
N LEU A 474 -21.73 0.88 3.86
CA LEU A 474 -22.55 2.04 3.51
C LEU A 474 -22.18 2.49 2.10
N LEU A 475 -23.05 2.19 1.14
CA LEU A 475 -22.81 2.46 -0.27
C LEU A 475 -23.51 3.76 -0.67
N LEU A 476 -22.74 4.73 -1.18
CA LEU A 476 -23.23 6.02 -1.63
C LEU A 476 -23.09 6.09 -3.15
N THR A 477 -24.15 6.39 -3.89
CA THR A 477 -24.05 6.52 -5.35
C THR A 477 -25.08 7.49 -5.93
N HIS A 478 -24.70 8.18 -7.01
CA HIS A 478 -25.67 8.88 -7.85
C HIS A 478 -26.26 7.98 -8.93
N ASN A 479 -25.65 6.81 -9.19
CA ASN A 479 -26.09 5.98 -10.27
C ASN A 479 -27.23 5.06 -9.80
N PHE A 480 -28.46 5.33 -10.25
CA PHE A 480 -29.63 4.60 -9.76
C PHE A 480 -29.60 3.13 -10.19
N ASP A 481 -29.10 2.84 -11.38
CA ASP A 481 -28.95 1.47 -11.87
C ASP A 481 -27.95 0.68 -11.03
N PHE A 482 -26.81 1.28 -10.69
CA PHE A 482 -25.82 0.69 -9.80
C PHE A 482 -26.42 0.45 -8.41
N HIS A 483 -27.14 1.44 -7.83
CA HIS A 483 -27.87 1.28 -6.57
C HIS A 483 -28.83 0.09 -6.61
N ARG A 484 -29.59 -0.08 -7.70
CA ARG A 484 -30.52 -1.21 -7.89
C ARG A 484 -29.79 -2.55 -8.01
N ILE A 485 -28.76 -2.62 -8.86
CA ILE A 485 -27.97 -3.84 -9.09
C ILE A 485 -27.32 -4.30 -7.80
N VAL A 486 -26.65 -3.39 -7.10
CA VAL A 486 -25.95 -3.65 -5.83
C VAL A 486 -26.94 -4.10 -4.77
N SER A 487 -28.04 -3.36 -4.59
CA SER A 487 -29.07 -3.72 -3.62
C SER A 487 -29.61 -5.13 -3.83
N SER A 488 -29.83 -5.53 -5.09
CA SER A 488 -30.31 -6.88 -5.41
C SER A 488 -29.24 -7.96 -5.28
N ARG A 489 -28.00 -7.70 -5.72
CA ARG A 489 -26.92 -8.71 -5.79
C ARG A 489 -26.25 -8.96 -4.45
N LEU A 490 -26.12 -7.91 -3.62
CA LEU A 490 -25.55 -8.01 -2.29
C LEU A 490 -26.59 -8.43 -1.23
N GLY A 491 -27.88 -8.45 -1.58
CA GLY A 491 -28.95 -8.87 -0.66
C GLY A 491 -29.34 -7.80 0.36
N ALA A 492 -29.25 -6.51 0.00
CA ALA A 492 -29.70 -5.43 0.86
C ALA A 492 -31.23 -5.56 1.12
N LYS A 493 -31.61 -5.56 2.41
CA LYS A 493 -33.03 -5.65 2.80
C LYS A 493 -33.78 -4.39 2.36
N ARG A 494 -35.11 -4.52 2.20
CA ARG A 494 -36.00 -3.44 1.73
C ARG A 494 -35.83 -2.13 2.52
N GLN A 495 -35.71 -2.25 3.84
CA GLN A 495 -35.59 -1.11 4.75
C GLN A 495 -34.20 -0.44 4.72
N ASN A 496 -33.19 -1.09 4.14
CA ASN A 496 -31.80 -0.62 4.07
C ASN A 496 -31.45 0.01 2.71
N ARG A 497 -32.47 0.20 1.87
CA ARG A 497 -32.38 0.89 0.58
C ARG A 497 -32.98 2.27 0.75
N HIS A 498 -32.15 3.31 0.65
CA HIS A 498 -32.53 4.67 0.94
C HIS A 498 -32.32 5.59 -0.25
N MET A 499 -33.13 6.64 -0.31
CA MET A 499 -32.98 7.77 -1.21
C MET A 499 -32.82 9.04 -0.37
N ALA A 500 -31.90 9.91 -0.78
CA ALA A 500 -31.70 11.21 -0.17
C ALA A 500 -32.43 12.31 -0.94
N THR A 501 -33.18 13.11 -0.20
CA THR A 501 -33.78 14.35 -0.66
C THR A 501 -33.14 15.51 0.08
N LYS A 502 -32.75 16.58 -0.65
CA LYS A 502 -32.23 17.81 -0.06
C LYS A 502 -33.23 18.94 -0.23
N SER A 503 -33.57 19.61 0.86
CA SER A 503 -34.26 20.90 0.88
C SER A 503 -33.28 22.02 1.27
N SER A 504 -33.76 23.25 1.30
CA SER A 504 -33.00 24.40 1.80
C SER A 504 -32.61 24.26 3.28
N ILE A 505 -33.38 23.49 4.07
CA ILE A 505 -33.24 23.38 5.53
C ILE A 505 -32.49 22.11 5.94
N GLU A 506 -32.82 20.96 5.35
CA GLU A 506 -32.26 19.67 5.75
C GLU A 506 -32.17 18.65 4.61
N ILE A 507 -31.48 17.55 4.89
CA ILE A 507 -31.41 16.37 4.06
C ILE A 507 -32.16 15.24 4.75
N VAL A 508 -33.13 14.66 4.06
CA VAL A 508 -33.97 13.57 4.58
C VAL A 508 -33.66 12.28 3.82
N LEU A 509 -33.40 11.21 4.58
CA LEU A 509 -33.21 9.87 4.03
C LEU A 509 -34.51 9.07 4.18
N LYS A 510 -35.16 8.78 3.05
CA LYS A 510 -36.41 8.00 2.98
C LYS A 510 -36.11 6.61 2.41
N PRO A 511 -36.79 5.55 2.87
CA PRO A 511 -36.72 4.25 2.20
C PRO A 511 -37.14 4.38 0.73
N GLU A 512 -36.46 3.67 -0.15
CA GLU A 512 -36.81 3.61 -1.57
C GLU A 512 -38.23 3.04 -1.75
N LYS A 513 -39.10 3.82 -2.40
CA LYS A 513 -40.50 3.44 -2.65
C LYS A 513 -40.58 2.30 -3.69
N TYR A 514 -39.96 2.50 -4.85
CA TYR A 514 -40.01 1.59 -5.98
C TYR A 514 -38.85 0.59 -6.00
N GLN A 515 -38.90 -0.39 -5.12
CA GLN A 515 -37.80 -1.36 -4.97
C GLN A 515 -37.75 -2.45 -6.06
N LYS A 516 -38.83 -2.55 -6.84
CA LYS A 516 -38.98 -3.39 -8.03
C LYS A 516 -39.31 -2.48 -9.21
N ASP A 517 -39.73 -3.06 -10.32
CA ASP A 517 -40.23 -2.32 -11.47
C ASP A 517 -41.37 -1.36 -11.08
N VAL A 518 -41.20 -0.07 -11.44
CA VAL A 518 -42.14 1.03 -11.17
C VAL A 518 -43.50 0.75 -11.83
N PHE A 519 -43.49 0.27 -13.07
CA PHE A 519 -44.72 0.02 -13.83
C PHE A 519 -45.54 -1.09 -13.20
N ASN A 520 -44.91 -2.12 -12.62
CA ASN A 520 -45.66 -3.13 -11.87
C ASN A 520 -46.40 -2.51 -10.67
N ALA A 521 -45.81 -1.53 -9.97
CA ALA A 521 -46.49 -0.84 -8.86
C ALA A 521 -47.66 0.02 -9.36
N TRP A 522 -47.47 0.75 -10.47
CA TRP A 522 -48.52 1.56 -11.08
C TRP A 522 -49.67 0.70 -11.61
N LYS A 523 -49.37 -0.34 -12.40
CA LYS A 523 -50.35 -1.28 -12.99
C LYS A 523 -51.26 -1.91 -11.94
N GLN A 524 -50.72 -2.29 -10.78
CA GLN A 524 -51.49 -2.91 -9.70
C GLN A 524 -52.50 -1.97 -9.04
N ASN A 525 -52.36 -0.66 -9.22
CA ASN A 525 -53.10 0.37 -8.48
C ASN A 525 -53.74 1.42 -9.42
N LEU A 526 -53.94 1.09 -10.70
CA LEU A 526 -54.53 2.00 -11.70
C LEU A 526 -55.96 2.44 -11.34
N ALA A 527 -56.74 1.56 -10.71
CA ALA A 527 -58.12 1.84 -10.31
C ALA A 527 -58.24 2.72 -9.06
N THR A 528 -57.22 2.71 -8.20
CA THR A 528 -57.25 3.34 -6.86
C THR A 528 -56.40 4.59 -6.78
N ASN A 529 -55.50 4.82 -7.75
CA ASN A 529 -54.62 5.97 -7.79
C ASN A 529 -54.61 6.59 -9.21
N GLU A 530 -55.23 7.75 -9.34
CA GLU A 530 -55.33 8.48 -10.60
C GLU A 530 -53.96 8.88 -11.16
N ALA A 531 -52.98 9.20 -10.30
CA ALA A 531 -51.63 9.53 -10.76
C ALA A 531 -50.99 8.34 -11.49
N TYR A 532 -51.23 7.12 -11.03
CA TYR A 532 -50.71 5.91 -11.68
C TYR A 532 -51.39 5.63 -13.02
N LEU A 533 -52.70 5.90 -13.13
CA LEU A 533 -53.43 5.83 -14.39
C LEU A 533 -52.80 6.77 -15.43
N LEU A 534 -52.61 8.04 -15.07
CA LEU A 534 -52.09 9.07 -15.98
C LEU A 534 -50.61 8.86 -16.31
N ALA A 535 -49.76 8.62 -15.31
CA ALA A 535 -48.32 8.42 -15.51
C ALA A 535 -47.99 7.16 -16.33
N SER A 536 -48.91 6.20 -16.44
CA SER A 536 -48.74 4.99 -17.26
C SER A 536 -48.93 5.23 -18.76
N ILE A 537 -49.44 6.39 -19.20
CA ILE A 537 -49.75 6.67 -20.61
C ILE A 537 -48.53 6.46 -21.52
N PRO A 538 -47.34 7.02 -21.22
CA PRO A 538 -46.20 6.88 -22.14
C PRO A 538 -45.69 5.44 -22.23
N PHE A 539 -45.74 4.69 -21.13
CA PHE A 539 -45.36 3.29 -21.11
C PHE A 539 -46.36 2.41 -21.87
N ALA A 540 -47.66 2.62 -21.65
CA ALA A 540 -48.71 1.93 -22.39
C ALA A 540 -48.60 2.20 -23.90
N ARG A 541 -48.26 3.44 -24.29
CA ARG A 541 -48.01 3.82 -25.68
C ARG A 541 -46.85 3.02 -26.28
N ASN A 542 -45.72 2.90 -25.58
CA ASN A 542 -44.57 2.12 -26.05
C ASN A 542 -44.89 0.64 -26.17
N LEU A 543 -45.64 0.08 -25.20
CA LEU A 543 -46.05 -1.31 -25.26
C LEU A 543 -47.05 -1.56 -26.40
N ALA A 544 -47.97 -0.63 -26.66
CA ALA A 544 -48.88 -0.70 -27.80
C ALA A 544 -48.10 -0.74 -29.13
N GLU A 545 -47.06 0.09 -29.28
CA GLU A 545 -46.15 0.07 -30.44
C GLU A 545 -45.48 -1.30 -30.59
N TYR A 546 -44.84 -1.81 -29.54
CA TYR A 546 -44.09 -3.07 -29.58
C TYR A 546 -44.97 -4.30 -29.77
N CYS A 547 -46.24 -4.24 -29.34
CA CYS A 547 -47.20 -5.31 -29.50
C CYS A 547 -48.05 -5.19 -30.78
N GLY A 548 -47.81 -4.18 -31.62
CA GLY A 548 -48.53 -3.99 -32.89
C GLY A 548 -49.98 -3.50 -32.75
N HIS A 549 -50.32 -2.85 -31.63
CA HIS A 549 -51.61 -2.21 -31.40
C HIS A 549 -51.61 -0.77 -31.94
N GLU A 550 -51.56 -0.62 -33.27
CA GLU A 550 -51.41 0.67 -33.96
C GLU A 550 -52.45 1.73 -33.59
N ASP A 551 -53.72 1.33 -33.43
CA ASP A 551 -54.79 2.27 -33.09
C ASP A 551 -54.64 2.80 -31.65
N HIS A 552 -54.34 1.92 -30.69
CA HIS A 552 -54.07 2.31 -29.30
C HIS A 552 -52.81 3.16 -29.20
N TYR A 553 -51.77 2.82 -29.95
CA TYR A 553 -50.56 3.60 -30.06
C TYR A 553 -50.84 5.03 -30.52
N LYS A 554 -51.65 5.22 -31.56
CA LYS A 554 -52.04 6.55 -32.06
C LYS A 554 -52.83 7.34 -31.04
N ARG A 555 -53.86 6.74 -30.42
CA ARG A 555 -54.70 7.40 -29.39
C ARG A 555 -53.89 7.79 -28.15
N LEU A 556 -53.03 6.91 -27.66
CA LEU A 556 -52.15 7.23 -26.52
C LEU A 556 -51.09 8.28 -26.90
N THR A 557 -50.65 8.31 -28.16
CA THR A 557 -49.78 9.38 -28.66
C THR A 557 -50.50 10.74 -28.67
N SER A 558 -51.81 10.79 -28.95
CA SER A 558 -52.61 12.01 -28.82
C SER A 558 -52.69 12.54 -27.38
N LEU A 559 -52.40 11.73 -26.36
CA LEU A 559 -52.29 12.19 -24.97
C LEU A 559 -50.89 12.69 -24.60
N LEU A 560 -49.92 12.58 -25.52
CA LEU A 560 -48.55 13.08 -25.35
C LEU A 560 -48.22 14.23 -26.31
N HIS A 561 -48.99 14.37 -27.39
CA HIS A 561 -48.90 15.41 -28.39
C HIS A 561 -50.31 15.90 -28.71
N LEU A 562 -50.52 17.21 -28.77
CA LEU A 562 -51.84 17.77 -29.02
C LEU A 562 -52.26 17.49 -30.48
N LYS A 563 -53.30 16.68 -30.63
CA LYS A 563 -53.94 16.28 -31.88
C LYS A 563 -55.44 16.61 -31.84
N THR A 564 -56.12 16.38 -32.96
CA THR A 564 -57.55 16.69 -33.11
C THR A 564 -58.44 15.92 -32.14
N ASP A 565 -58.08 14.67 -31.80
CA ASP A 565 -58.82 13.80 -30.89
C ASP A 565 -58.41 13.91 -29.41
N THR A 566 -57.31 14.62 -29.09
CA THR A 566 -56.74 14.67 -27.73
C THR A 566 -57.75 15.07 -26.66
N LYS A 567 -58.62 16.05 -26.96
CA LYS A 567 -59.60 16.58 -26.00
C LYS A 567 -60.85 15.70 -25.85
N ASP A 568 -61.00 14.66 -26.67
CA ASP A 568 -62.20 13.80 -26.68
C ASP A 568 -61.97 12.44 -26.00
N ILE A 569 -60.72 12.10 -25.67
CA ILE A 569 -60.38 10.79 -25.07
C ILE A 569 -60.89 10.72 -23.63
N LYS A 570 -61.77 9.75 -23.35
CA LYS A 570 -62.36 9.52 -22.03
C LYS A 570 -61.59 8.48 -21.19
N VAL A 571 -61.85 8.47 -19.88
CA VAL A 571 -61.31 7.42 -18.99
C VAL A 571 -61.82 6.01 -19.39
N SER A 572 -63.05 5.89 -19.92
CA SER A 572 -63.55 4.62 -20.47
C SER A 572 -62.73 4.10 -21.66
N ASP A 573 -62.21 5.01 -22.49
CA ASP A 573 -61.30 4.65 -23.57
C ASP A 573 -59.97 4.14 -23.02
N MET A 574 -59.41 4.83 -22.02
CA MET A 574 -58.20 4.39 -21.32
C MET A 574 -58.36 3.00 -20.71
N GLN A 575 -59.50 2.72 -20.07
CA GLN A 575 -59.80 1.40 -19.52
C GLN A 575 -59.74 0.32 -20.61
N THR A 576 -60.35 0.58 -21.76
CA THR A 576 -60.37 -0.37 -22.89
C THR A 576 -58.95 -0.60 -23.41
N MET A 577 -58.20 0.48 -23.68
CA MET A 577 -56.82 0.40 -24.15
C MET A 577 -55.92 -0.36 -23.15
N TYR A 578 -56.02 -0.06 -21.86
CA TYR A 578 -55.19 -0.70 -20.83
C TYR A 578 -55.52 -2.18 -20.63
N ARG A 579 -56.80 -2.61 -20.75
CA ARG A 579 -57.16 -4.03 -20.70
C ARG A 579 -56.54 -4.84 -21.85
N GLU A 580 -56.48 -4.25 -23.04
CA GLU A 580 -55.93 -4.90 -24.22
C GLU A 580 -54.40 -4.92 -24.22
N ILE A 581 -53.77 -3.81 -23.80
CA ILE A 581 -52.31 -3.67 -23.71
C ILE A 581 -51.75 -4.49 -22.54
N PHE A 582 -52.34 -4.38 -21.35
CA PHE A 582 -51.92 -5.09 -20.15
C PHE A 582 -52.75 -6.37 -19.97
N LYS A 583 -52.30 -7.48 -20.57
CA LYS A 583 -53.02 -8.77 -20.54
C LYS A 583 -53.30 -9.28 -19.11
N ASP A 584 -52.50 -8.88 -18.13
CA ASP A 584 -52.67 -9.19 -16.71
C ASP A 584 -53.72 -8.32 -16.00
N GLN A 585 -54.34 -7.36 -16.69
CA GLN A 585 -55.32 -6.39 -16.19
C GLN A 585 -56.66 -6.45 -16.95
N SER A 586 -57.02 -7.62 -17.49
CA SER A 586 -58.25 -7.80 -18.30
C SER A 586 -59.56 -7.42 -17.58
N THR A 587 -59.57 -7.42 -16.24
CA THR A 587 -60.72 -7.05 -15.40
C THR A 587 -60.62 -5.64 -14.80
N LEU A 588 -59.70 -4.79 -15.27
CA LEU A 588 -59.47 -3.45 -14.74
C LEU A 588 -60.72 -2.57 -14.86
N GLU A 589 -61.24 -2.04 -13.76
CA GLU A 589 -62.33 -1.04 -13.75
C GLU A 589 -61.78 0.30 -13.23
N LEU A 590 -61.92 1.35 -14.03
CA LEU A 590 -61.46 2.70 -13.70
C LEU A 590 -62.64 3.57 -13.26
N PRO A 591 -62.49 4.38 -12.19
CA PRO A 591 -63.52 5.32 -11.76
C PRO A 591 -63.66 6.49 -12.76
N ASN A 592 -64.79 7.20 -12.69
CA ASN A 592 -65.05 8.42 -13.47
C ASN A 592 -64.97 8.23 -15.00
N SER A 593 -65.64 7.19 -15.51
CA SER A 593 -65.52 6.73 -16.90
C SER A 593 -65.77 7.81 -17.96
N ASP A 594 -66.66 8.77 -17.70
CA ASP A 594 -67.01 9.85 -18.64
C ASP A 594 -66.07 11.06 -18.60
N SER A 595 -65.17 11.15 -17.61
CA SER A 595 -64.22 12.26 -17.53
C SER A 595 -63.21 12.22 -18.68
N LEU A 596 -62.79 13.41 -19.12
CA LEU A 596 -61.77 13.59 -20.15
C LEU A 596 -60.37 13.44 -19.55
N VAL A 597 -59.52 12.68 -20.23
CA VAL A 597 -58.16 12.38 -19.74
C VAL A 597 -57.27 13.63 -19.79
N PHE A 598 -57.43 14.45 -20.84
CA PHE A 598 -56.73 15.73 -20.96
C PHE A 598 -56.99 16.62 -19.74
N ASP A 599 -58.26 16.79 -19.36
CA ASP A 599 -58.63 17.62 -18.21
C ASP A 599 -58.02 17.08 -16.92
N LYS A 600 -58.05 15.76 -16.71
CA LYS A 600 -57.40 15.12 -15.56
C LYS A 600 -55.89 15.38 -15.47
N ILE A 601 -55.18 15.38 -16.61
CA ILE A 601 -53.74 15.70 -16.66
C ILE A 601 -53.50 17.14 -16.19
N ILE A 602 -54.34 18.08 -16.64
CA ILE A 602 -54.24 19.50 -16.28
C ILE A 602 -54.65 19.72 -14.81
N GLU A 603 -55.79 19.18 -14.37
CA GLU A 603 -56.28 19.28 -12.99
C GLU A 603 -55.26 18.74 -11.98
N HIS A 604 -54.66 17.57 -12.28
CA HIS A 604 -53.66 16.99 -11.42
C HIS A 604 -52.37 17.83 -11.40
N SER A 605 -51.96 18.39 -12.54
CA SER A 605 -50.78 19.27 -12.61
C SER A 605 -51.01 20.59 -11.86
N ASP A 606 -52.22 21.14 -11.95
CA ASP A 606 -52.63 22.32 -11.20
C ASP A 606 -52.59 22.08 -9.69
N ALA A 607 -53.13 20.96 -9.22
CA ALA A 607 -53.09 20.59 -7.81
C ALA A 607 -51.64 20.46 -7.29
N LEU A 608 -50.74 19.90 -8.11
CA LEU A 608 -49.33 19.74 -7.77
C LEU A 608 -48.58 21.07 -7.66
N VAL A 609 -49.00 22.11 -8.38
CA VAL A 609 -48.39 23.46 -8.30
C VAL A 609 -48.95 24.25 -7.11
N VAL A 610 -50.20 24.01 -6.73
CA VAL A 610 -50.82 24.63 -5.54
C VAL A 610 -50.20 24.10 -4.25
N ASP A 611 -49.89 22.80 -4.19
CA ASP A 611 -49.18 22.17 -3.06
C ASP A 611 -47.86 21.52 -3.54
N PRO A 612 -46.82 22.34 -3.83
CA PRO A 612 -45.59 21.85 -4.41
C PRO A 612 -44.83 21.01 -3.38
N GLN A 613 -44.73 19.72 -3.68
CA GLN A 613 -43.90 18.80 -2.91
C GLN A 613 -42.43 19.01 -3.27
N GLU A 614 -41.55 19.21 -2.28
CA GLU A 614 -40.10 19.36 -2.45
C GLU A 614 -39.44 18.18 -3.19
N SER A 615 -40.00 16.98 -3.02
CA SER A 615 -39.54 15.76 -3.68
C SER A 615 -40.73 14.92 -4.10
N PRO A 616 -41.39 15.29 -5.19
CA PRO A 616 -42.51 14.54 -5.72
C PRO A 616 -42.02 13.21 -6.28
N GLU A 617 -42.94 12.27 -6.27
CA GLU A 617 -42.72 10.94 -6.81
C GLU A 617 -42.66 10.96 -8.34
N LEU A 618 -42.14 9.89 -8.92
CA LEU A 618 -41.92 9.77 -10.37
C LEU A 618 -43.19 10.04 -11.18
N GLU A 619 -44.34 9.52 -10.75
CA GLU A 619 -45.64 9.70 -11.38
C GLU A 619 -46.00 11.18 -11.57
N CYS A 620 -45.73 12.02 -10.56
CA CYS A 620 -46.05 13.44 -10.61
C CYS A 620 -45.19 14.18 -11.63
N LYS A 621 -43.89 13.83 -11.73
CA LYS A 621 -42.98 14.45 -12.71
C LYS A 621 -43.39 14.11 -14.15
N VAL A 622 -43.81 12.87 -14.39
CA VAL A 622 -44.30 12.43 -15.70
C VAL A 622 -45.57 13.19 -16.10
N ILE A 623 -46.55 13.29 -15.17
CA ILE A 623 -47.80 14.02 -15.42
C ILE A 623 -47.54 15.50 -15.70
N LEU A 624 -46.68 16.15 -14.91
CA LEU A 624 -46.28 17.55 -15.14
C LEU A 624 -45.63 17.72 -16.51
N ALA A 625 -44.70 16.85 -16.90
CA ALA A 625 -44.05 16.93 -18.20
C ALA A 625 -45.07 16.79 -19.34
N MET A 626 -46.04 15.86 -19.21
CA MET A 626 -47.13 15.68 -20.18
C MET A 626 -47.96 16.97 -20.30
N ALA A 627 -48.37 17.54 -19.17
CA ALA A 627 -49.14 18.77 -19.14
C ALA A 627 -48.38 19.94 -19.76
N ILE A 628 -47.12 20.16 -19.39
CA ILE A 628 -46.24 21.21 -19.94
C ILE A 628 -46.20 21.11 -21.46
N ARG A 629 -45.94 19.91 -22.01
CA ARG A 629 -45.85 19.72 -23.45
C ARG A 629 -47.17 19.99 -24.15
N LEU A 630 -48.27 19.39 -23.66
CA LEU A 630 -49.60 19.56 -24.27
C LEU A 630 -50.03 21.03 -24.29
N GLN A 631 -49.76 21.74 -23.19
CA GLN A 631 -50.06 23.17 -23.04
C GLN A 631 -49.16 24.01 -23.97
N ALA A 632 -47.85 23.75 -24.02
CA ALA A 632 -46.94 24.45 -24.93
C ALA A 632 -47.31 24.24 -26.42
N GLU A 633 -47.66 23.01 -26.81
CA GLU A 633 -48.16 22.71 -28.16
C GLU A 633 -49.50 23.41 -28.42
N HIS A 634 -50.40 23.47 -27.44
CA HIS A 634 -51.65 24.21 -27.56
C HIS A 634 -51.40 25.68 -27.89
N PHE A 635 -50.47 26.31 -27.20
CA PHE A 635 -50.07 27.68 -27.47
C PHE A 635 -49.47 27.83 -28.87
N MET A 636 -48.47 27.02 -29.23
CA MET A 636 -47.80 27.13 -30.52
C MET A 636 -48.76 26.89 -31.69
N ILE A 637 -49.62 25.87 -31.62
CA ILE A 637 -50.61 25.57 -32.66
C ILE A 637 -51.59 26.74 -32.83
N THR A 638 -52.06 27.32 -31.72
CA THR A 638 -52.99 28.46 -31.76
C THR A 638 -52.34 29.70 -32.39
N ARG A 639 -51.06 29.95 -32.09
CA ARG A 639 -50.32 31.11 -32.61
C ARG A 639 -49.88 30.95 -34.06
N ILE A 640 -49.50 29.75 -34.47
CA ILE A 640 -49.15 29.43 -35.87
C ILE A 640 -50.39 29.52 -36.77
N ALA A 641 -51.55 29.09 -36.27
CA ALA A 641 -52.84 29.18 -36.96
C ALA A 641 -52.87 28.55 -38.39
N ASP A 642 -52.08 27.49 -38.61
CA ASP A 642 -52.00 26.75 -39.87
C ASP A 642 -52.31 25.25 -39.64
N PRO A 643 -53.59 24.83 -39.74
CA PRO A 643 -53.98 23.44 -39.52
C PRO A 643 -53.33 22.47 -40.50
N ALA A 644 -53.09 22.88 -41.76
CA ALA A 644 -52.50 22.01 -42.78
C ALA A 644 -51.03 21.71 -42.48
N PHE A 645 -50.29 22.70 -41.96
CA PHE A 645 -48.94 22.47 -41.46
C PHE A 645 -48.94 21.49 -40.28
N VAL A 646 -49.81 21.71 -39.29
CA VAL A 646 -49.86 20.88 -38.06
C VAL A 646 -50.22 19.43 -38.39
N GLU A 647 -51.23 19.19 -39.24
CA GLU A 647 -51.61 17.84 -39.69
C GLU A 647 -50.52 17.15 -40.53
N GLY A 648 -49.66 17.93 -41.20
CA GLY A 648 -48.55 17.42 -41.99
C GLY A 648 -47.35 16.91 -41.19
N ILE A 649 -47.31 17.12 -39.86
CA ILE A 649 -46.16 16.73 -39.03
C ILE A 649 -46.22 15.23 -38.71
N THR A 650 -45.25 14.46 -39.24
CA THR A 650 -45.20 13.00 -39.05
C THR A 650 -44.28 12.54 -37.92
N SER A 651 -43.38 13.40 -37.44
CA SER A 651 -42.40 13.07 -36.39
C SER A 651 -41.88 14.33 -35.69
N ASN A 652 -41.41 14.21 -34.44
CA ASN A 652 -40.81 15.30 -33.66
C ASN A 652 -41.71 16.56 -33.56
N GLN A 653 -43.01 16.35 -33.30
CA GLN A 653 -44.05 17.39 -33.34
C GLN A 653 -43.69 18.66 -32.56
N THR A 654 -43.30 18.54 -31.30
CA THR A 654 -42.98 19.70 -30.44
C THR A 654 -41.84 20.55 -31.02
N ARG A 655 -40.79 19.92 -31.59
CA ARG A 655 -39.67 20.63 -32.21
C ARG A 655 -40.10 21.29 -33.53
N ALA A 656 -40.85 20.59 -34.36
CA ALA A 656 -41.35 21.15 -35.63
C ALA A 656 -42.27 22.36 -35.40
N LEU A 657 -43.15 22.31 -34.39
CA LEU A 657 -43.98 23.44 -33.96
C LEU A 657 -43.12 24.60 -33.44
N TYR A 658 -42.10 24.31 -32.64
CA TYR A 658 -41.19 25.32 -32.12
C TYR A 658 -40.39 26.02 -33.22
N ASP A 659 -39.83 25.27 -34.17
CA ASP A 659 -39.07 25.82 -35.30
C ASP A 659 -39.96 26.72 -36.17
N LYS A 660 -41.21 26.31 -36.42
CA LYS A 660 -42.19 27.13 -37.14
C LYS A 660 -42.60 28.37 -36.36
N PHE A 661 -42.77 28.25 -35.05
CA PHE A 661 -43.07 29.38 -34.18
C PHE A 661 -41.94 30.42 -34.22
N ILE A 662 -40.67 29.99 -34.16
CA ILE A 662 -39.52 30.90 -34.30
C ILE A 662 -39.57 31.63 -35.65
N GLU A 663 -39.83 30.91 -36.75
CA GLU A 663 -39.91 31.50 -38.09
C GLU A 663 -40.91 32.66 -38.14
N LEU A 664 -42.08 32.49 -37.52
CA LEU A 664 -43.20 33.43 -37.55
C LEU A 664 -43.12 34.54 -36.47
N HIS A 665 -42.50 34.27 -35.32
CA HIS A 665 -42.55 35.12 -34.12
C HIS A 665 -41.17 35.50 -33.57
N GLN A 666 -40.21 35.78 -34.45
CA GLN A 666 -38.80 36.08 -34.09
C GLN A 666 -38.60 37.19 -33.04
N ALA A 667 -39.55 38.12 -32.89
CA ALA A 667 -39.45 39.21 -31.91
C ALA A 667 -39.77 38.79 -30.47
N GLU A 668 -40.40 37.63 -30.25
CA GLU A 668 -40.87 37.16 -28.93
C GLU A 668 -39.82 36.32 -28.19
N GLN A 669 -38.64 36.92 -27.97
CA GLN A 669 -37.46 36.22 -27.44
C GLN A 669 -37.67 35.54 -26.08
N SER A 670 -38.47 36.14 -25.18
CA SER A 670 -38.79 35.53 -23.87
C SER A 670 -39.64 34.26 -24.03
N THR A 671 -40.65 34.31 -24.90
CA THR A 671 -41.52 33.17 -25.24
C THR A 671 -40.75 32.06 -25.94
N ILE A 672 -39.87 32.41 -26.89
CA ILE A 672 -38.99 31.45 -27.58
C ILE A 672 -38.10 30.74 -26.56
N SER A 673 -37.44 31.49 -25.68
CA SER A 673 -36.59 30.91 -24.63
C SER A 673 -37.36 29.95 -23.71
N LEU A 674 -38.58 30.31 -23.32
CA LEU A 674 -39.45 29.45 -22.51
C LEU A 674 -39.85 28.16 -23.23
N LEU A 675 -40.22 28.25 -24.52
CA LEU A 675 -40.58 27.09 -25.33
C LEU A 675 -39.37 26.18 -25.64
N ASP A 676 -38.15 26.73 -25.72
CA ASP A 676 -36.94 25.91 -25.85
C ASP A 676 -36.66 25.09 -24.59
N GLN A 677 -36.93 25.66 -23.40
CA GLN A 677 -36.85 24.91 -22.14
C GLN A 677 -37.81 23.70 -22.12
N VAL A 678 -39.00 23.82 -22.73
CA VAL A 678 -39.94 22.70 -22.89
C VAL A 678 -39.33 21.58 -23.75
N ASN A 679 -38.65 21.94 -24.86
CA ASN A 679 -37.95 20.98 -25.72
C ASN A 679 -36.75 20.33 -25.02
N LEU A 680 -36.11 21.02 -24.07
CA LEU A 680 -35.01 20.47 -23.28
C LEU A 680 -35.51 19.52 -22.18
N MET A 681 -36.55 19.90 -21.44
CA MET A 681 -36.95 19.22 -20.20
C MET A 681 -37.99 18.12 -20.39
N THR A 682 -38.96 18.26 -21.30
CA THR A 682 -40.08 17.29 -21.38
C THR A 682 -39.74 15.96 -22.06
N PRO A 683 -38.87 15.87 -23.10
CA PRO A 683 -38.57 14.60 -23.77
C PRO A 683 -38.00 13.54 -22.82
N GLU A 684 -37.09 13.94 -21.94
CA GLU A 684 -36.47 13.05 -20.95
C GLU A 684 -37.48 12.45 -19.96
N ASN A 685 -38.62 13.12 -19.75
CA ASN A 685 -39.65 12.72 -18.78
C ASN A 685 -40.81 11.90 -19.37
N ILE A 686 -40.95 11.87 -20.70
CA ILE A 686 -42.09 11.22 -21.37
C ILE A 686 -41.64 10.02 -22.20
N HIS A 687 -40.40 9.96 -22.69
CA HIS A 687 -39.88 8.78 -23.38
C HIS A 687 -39.42 7.70 -22.38
N LEU A 688 -40.39 7.20 -21.61
CA LEU A 688 -40.18 6.20 -20.55
C LEU A 688 -39.94 4.81 -21.13
N ASN A 689 -38.70 4.34 -21.01
CA ASN A 689 -38.35 2.92 -21.12
C ASN A 689 -37.94 2.42 -19.72
N SER A 690 -38.15 1.13 -19.43
CA SER A 690 -37.86 0.49 -18.12
C SER A 690 -36.38 0.59 -17.66
N PHE A 691 -35.52 1.17 -18.50
CA PHE A 691 -34.09 1.33 -18.32
C PHE A 691 -33.65 2.79 -18.05
N MET A 692 -34.51 3.79 -18.22
CA MET A 692 -34.09 5.22 -18.28
C MET A 692 -34.84 6.15 -17.30
N TYR A 693 -35.05 5.74 -16.05
CA TYR A 693 -35.68 6.63 -15.05
C TYR A 693 -34.71 7.61 -14.38
N GLU A 694 -33.41 7.40 -14.56
CA GLU A 694 -32.36 8.15 -13.88
C GLU A 694 -32.41 9.67 -14.16
N PRO A 695 -32.56 10.15 -15.42
CA PRO A 695 -32.72 11.59 -15.69
C PRO A 695 -33.94 12.19 -14.98
N ILE A 696 -35.06 11.46 -14.96
CA ILE A 696 -36.32 11.91 -14.34
C ILE A 696 -36.18 12.00 -12.82
N LEU A 697 -35.48 11.03 -12.20
CA LEU A 697 -35.23 11.03 -10.77
C LEU A 697 -34.32 12.20 -10.36
N ASP A 698 -33.28 12.48 -11.14
CA ASP A 698 -32.27 13.51 -10.85
C ASP A 698 -32.76 14.95 -11.12
N MET A 699 -33.74 15.15 -12.00
CA MET A 699 -34.29 16.49 -12.26
C MET A 699 -35.01 17.07 -11.05
N SER A 700 -34.72 18.35 -10.74
CA SER A 700 -35.41 19.06 -9.67
C SER A 700 -36.89 19.24 -10.01
N ALA A 701 -37.78 18.93 -9.06
CA ALA A 701 -39.21 19.14 -9.24
C ALA A 701 -39.59 20.61 -9.30
N HIS A 702 -38.81 21.47 -8.62
CA HIS A 702 -39.02 22.91 -8.62
C HIS A 702 -38.95 23.50 -10.03
N SER A 703 -37.97 23.08 -10.84
CA SER A 703 -37.88 23.50 -12.24
C SER A 703 -39.11 23.10 -13.06
N LEU A 704 -39.69 21.92 -12.82
CA LEU A 704 -40.90 21.48 -13.51
C LEU A 704 -42.14 22.26 -13.07
N TYR A 705 -42.30 22.54 -11.77
CA TYR A 705 -43.41 23.36 -11.28
C TYR A 705 -43.35 24.79 -11.84
N GLN A 706 -42.15 25.38 -11.86
CA GLN A 706 -41.94 26.71 -12.40
C GLN A 706 -42.25 26.74 -13.90
N LEU A 707 -41.67 25.81 -14.68
CA LEU A 707 -41.90 25.73 -16.12
C LEU A 707 -43.39 25.53 -16.46
N TYR A 708 -44.10 24.68 -15.72
CA TYR A 708 -45.54 24.52 -15.89
C TYR A 708 -46.31 25.82 -15.58
N SER A 709 -45.96 26.50 -14.48
CA SER A 709 -46.61 27.76 -14.10
C SER A 709 -46.40 28.84 -15.17
N ASP A 710 -45.20 28.95 -15.73
CA ASP A 710 -44.85 29.92 -16.76
C ASP A 710 -45.58 29.61 -18.08
N ILE A 711 -45.64 28.35 -18.49
CA ILE A 711 -46.42 27.92 -19.67
C ILE A 711 -47.92 28.14 -19.47
N LYS A 712 -48.44 27.91 -18.26
CA LYS A 712 -49.84 28.19 -17.95
C LYS A 712 -50.17 29.68 -18.06
N GLN A 713 -49.28 30.55 -17.58
CA GLN A 713 -49.45 32.00 -17.75
C GLN A 713 -49.44 32.39 -19.23
N LEU A 714 -48.55 31.78 -20.02
CA LEU A 714 -48.50 31.99 -21.47
C LEU A 714 -49.84 31.65 -22.14
N ILE A 715 -50.49 30.55 -21.73
CA ILE A 715 -51.79 30.14 -22.28
C ILE A 715 -52.93 31.02 -21.83
N ASN A 716 -52.91 31.48 -20.57
CA ASN A 716 -53.88 32.47 -20.09
C ASN A 716 -53.76 33.83 -20.80
N SER A 717 -52.68 34.06 -21.54
CA SER A 717 -52.45 35.28 -22.33
C SER A 717 -52.87 35.17 -23.81
N LEU A 718 -53.28 33.98 -24.27
CA LEU A 718 -54.00 33.79 -25.53
C LEU A 718 -55.41 34.38 -25.42
#